data_AF-A0A377XGA4-F1
#
_entry.id   AF-A0A377XGA4-F1
#
_cell.length_a   1.000
_cell.length_b   1.000
_cell.length_c   1.000
_cell.angle_alpha   90.00
_cell.angle_beta   90.00
_cell.angle_gamma   90.00
#
_symmetry.space_group_name_H-M   'P 1'
#
loop_
_entity.id
_entity.type
_entity.pdbx_description
1 polymer ?
#
loop_
_entity_poly.entity_id
_entity_poly.type
_entity_poly.pdbx_seq_one_letter_code
_entity_poly.pdbx_strand_id
1 'polypeptide(L)'
;MIGEDPLDVAAMGYWMVKRDIYGLAGYFRRLGINDIENAAQFFAWLLCWHDIGKFSRSFQQLYTHDNLCVQKDSRNTYEKISHASLGYWLWNSHFIDCPELFPNSSLSIRKLKRVITLWMPLTTGHHGRPPVGMRALDNFHPSDIKAAHDFLLAIKSLFPDMEIPSFWDDDAGVELFSHLSWFISAAVVLADWTGSSTRFFPRVSQRMPLDVYWRQANAQAEQAVNVFPPAAAVAPFTGIETLFPFIQHPTPLQKAVLELDISQPRPQLFILEDVTGAGKTEAALILTHRLMSAGKAQGLFFGLPTMATANAMFDRLAQSWLALYQSDARPSLVLAHSARGLMEGFNQRIWPGAVSGSEEPDDEQPFSQGCAAWFADSNKKALLAEVGVGTLDQALMAVMPFKHNNLRLLGLDNKVLLADEIHAYDAYMSRILESLIEQQARSGNCVILLSATLSQQQRDKLVASFSRGSGCALAAPLLGDDDYPWLTQVAGREVISRYVATRKEVERSVNIGWLDNEEACLTRIEQSASEGRCIAWIRNSIDDAVRIYRQLLARGAIPAEKISLFHSRFAFYDRQRIETETLSHFGKDDSTQRAGRVLIATQVIEQSLDIDMDDMISDLAPIDLLIQRSGRLQRHIRDRRGRLKIGGEDERAAPQLLILAPEWDEAPQEEWLTSALRNSAYVYPDHGRLWLTQRVLRQQGAIRMPQSARLLIESVYGGRYRYSRWFSQSRASAVGKILLRSRVCSPNAPELQAGI
;
A
#
# COMPACT_ATOMS: atom_id res chain seq x y z
N MET A 1 -10.42 -35.97 -19.51
CA MET A 1 -9.01 -35.61 -19.25
C MET A 1 -8.96 -34.26 -18.53
N ILE A 2 -9.41 -34.20 -17.28
CA ILE A 2 -9.34 -32.99 -16.42
C ILE A 2 -8.84 -33.38 -15.02
N GLY A 3 -8.45 -34.63 -14.80
CA GLY A 3 -8.13 -35.12 -13.46
C GLY A 3 -6.73 -34.74 -12.96
N GLU A 4 -5.89 -34.22 -13.85
CA GLU A 4 -4.46 -33.99 -13.61
C GLU A 4 -4.22 -32.63 -12.93
N ASP A 5 -4.74 -31.55 -13.53
CA ASP A 5 -4.63 -30.17 -13.02
C ASP A 5 -5.14 -29.99 -11.57
N PRO A 6 -6.30 -30.57 -11.16
CA PRO A 6 -6.73 -30.53 -9.76
C PRO A 6 -5.84 -31.32 -8.80
N LEU A 7 -5.14 -32.36 -9.27
CA LEU A 7 -4.21 -33.14 -8.45
C LEU A 7 -2.84 -32.47 -8.33
N ASP A 8 -2.38 -31.76 -9.36
CA ASP A 8 -1.16 -30.95 -9.32
C ASP A 8 -1.31 -29.79 -8.32
N VAL A 9 -2.43 -29.06 -8.41
CA VAL A 9 -2.76 -28.00 -7.46
C VAL A 9 -2.92 -28.55 -6.04
N ALA A 10 -3.57 -29.70 -5.88
CA ALA A 10 -3.70 -30.36 -4.58
C ALA A 10 -2.34 -30.80 -4.00
N ALA A 11 -1.44 -31.34 -4.83
CA ALA A 11 -0.10 -31.71 -4.43
C ALA A 11 0.72 -30.48 -4.00
N MET A 12 0.59 -29.36 -4.72
CA MET A 12 1.17 -28.09 -4.30
C MET A 12 0.64 -27.63 -2.94
N GLY A 13 -0.69 -27.64 -2.76
CA GLY A 13 -1.30 -27.27 -1.47
C GLY A 13 -0.87 -28.16 -0.31
N TYR A 14 -0.77 -29.47 -0.54
CA TYR A 14 -0.27 -30.44 0.44
C TYR A 14 1.11 -30.02 0.96
N TRP A 15 2.05 -29.73 0.06
CA TRP A 15 3.39 -29.30 0.43
C TRP A 15 3.45 -27.89 1.01
N MET A 16 2.57 -26.98 0.59
CA MET A 16 2.45 -25.66 1.19
C MET A 16 2.10 -25.74 2.68
N VAL A 17 1.20 -26.65 3.07
CA VAL A 17 0.88 -26.90 4.49
C VAL A 17 2.07 -27.56 5.19
N LYS A 18 2.68 -28.59 4.58
CA LYS A 18 3.82 -29.33 5.18
C LYS A 18 5.04 -28.44 5.45
N ARG A 19 5.29 -27.46 4.58
CA ARG A 19 6.40 -26.50 4.69
C ARG A 19 6.00 -25.21 5.42
N ASP A 20 4.78 -25.13 5.94
CA ASP A 20 4.21 -23.95 6.62
C ASP A 20 4.36 -22.64 5.82
N ILE A 21 4.12 -22.72 4.50
CA ILE A 21 4.26 -21.58 3.59
C ILE A 21 3.25 -20.49 3.99
N TYR A 22 3.75 -19.29 4.29
CA TYR A 22 2.98 -18.17 4.84
C TYR A 22 2.17 -18.49 6.10
N GLY A 23 2.63 -19.42 6.95
CA GLY A 23 1.97 -19.74 8.23
C GLY A 23 0.69 -20.58 8.08
N LEU A 24 0.50 -21.22 6.92
CA LEU A 24 -0.71 -21.98 6.60
C LEU A 24 -1.00 -23.12 7.59
N ALA A 25 0.04 -23.83 8.08
CA ALA A 25 -0.15 -24.85 9.10
C ALA A 25 -0.59 -24.24 10.43
N GLY A 26 -0.11 -23.03 10.74
CA GLY A 26 -0.58 -22.22 11.88
C GLY A 26 -2.07 -21.87 11.79
N TYR A 27 -2.57 -21.51 10.61
CA TYR A 27 -4.01 -21.23 10.42
C TYR A 27 -4.87 -22.48 10.64
N PHE A 28 -4.48 -23.63 10.08
CA PHE A 28 -5.21 -24.88 10.29
C PHE A 28 -5.18 -25.36 11.75
N ARG A 29 -4.06 -25.16 12.45
CA ARG A 29 -3.96 -25.43 13.89
C ARG A 29 -4.91 -24.57 14.72
N ARG A 30 -5.03 -23.28 14.38
CA ARG A 30 -6.02 -22.38 15.01
C ARG A 30 -7.45 -22.83 14.75
N LEU A 31 -7.72 -23.39 13.59
CA LEU A 31 -8.99 -24.02 13.24
C LEU A 31 -9.18 -25.40 13.89
N GLY A 32 -8.26 -25.88 14.73
CA GLY A 32 -8.42 -27.13 15.48
C GLY A 32 -7.88 -28.38 14.80
N ILE A 33 -7.23 -28.27 13.63
CA ILE A 33 -6.51 -29.38 13.00
C ILE A 33 -5.05 -29.32 13.46
N ASN A 34 -4.74 -30.05 14.54
CA ASN A 34 -3.40 -30.02 15.16
C ASN A 34 -2.36 -30.84 14.39
N ASP A 35 -2.80 -31.92 13.75
CA ASP A 35 -1.93 -32.78 12.95
C ASP A 35 -1.69 -32.15 11.57
N ILE A 36 -0.41 -31.96 11.24
CA ILE A 36 0.02 -31.36 9.97
C ILE A 36 -0.33 -32.28 8.79
N GLU A 37 -0.33 -33.61 8.98
CA GLU A 37 -0.74 -34.55 7.93
C GLU A 37 -2.22 -34.39 7.60
N ASN A 38 -3.11 -34.45 8.61
CA ASN A 38 -4.53 -34.18 8.43
C ASN A 38 -4.78 -32.81 7.76
N ALA A 39 -4.12 -31.74 8.22
CA ALA A 39 -4.27 -30.40 7.62
C ALA A 39 -3.85 -30.36 6.14
N ALA A 40 -2.74 -31.03 5.79
CA ALA A 40 -2.24 -31.08 4.42
C ALA A 40 -3.17 -31.89 3.52
N GLN A 41 -3.67 -33.04 3.98
CA GLN A 41 -4.63 -33.86 3.23
C GLN A 41 -5.97 -33.14 3.05
N PHE A 42 -6.48 -32.47 4.09
CA PHE A 42 -7.72 -31.69 4.01
C PHE A 42 -7.59 -30.55 3.00
N PHE A 43 -6.49 -29.80 3.03
CA PHE A 43 -6.27 -28.70 2.08
C PHE A 43 -6.09 -29.21 0.65
N ALA A 44 -5.37 -30.31 0.45
CA ALA A 44 -5.23 -30.97 -0.85
C ALA A 44 -6.59 -31.42 -1.41
N TRP A 45 -7.40 -32.09 -0.59
CA TRP A 45 -8.76 -32.48 -0.96
C TRP A 45 -9.61 -31.26 -1.34
N LEU A 46 -9.55 -30.19 -0.54
CA LEU A 46 -10.27 -28.94 -0.79
C LEU A 46 -9.89 -28.34 -2.14
N LEU A 47 -8.61 -28.36 -2.49
CA LEU A 47 -8.10 -27.86 -3.77
C LEU A 47 -8.57 -28.70 -4.96
N CYS A 48 -8.82 -30.00 -4.82
CA CYS A 48 -9.38 -30.79 -5.92
C CYS A 48 -10.76 -30.27 -6.39
N TRP A 49 -11.46 -29.47 -5.58
CA TRP A 49 -12.75 -28.87 -5.93
C TRP A 49 -12.65 -27.58 -6.76
N HIS A 50 -11.48 -26.92 -6.81
CA HIS A 50 -11.37 -25.55 -7.35
C HIS A 50 -11.85 -25.46 -8.81
N ASP A 51 -11.57 -26.50 -9.60
CA ASP A 51 -11.76 -26.53 -11.05
C ASP A 51 -12.81 -27.53 -11.55
N ILE A 52 -13.69 -28.02 -10.67
CA ILE A 52 -14.76 -28.95 -11.06
C ILE A 52 -15.70 -28.36 -12.13
N GLY A 53 -15.75 -27.03 -12.23
CA GLY A 53 -16.50 -26.35 -13.29
C GLY A 53 -15.96 -26.60 -14.70
N LYS A 54 -14.68 -27.01 -14.86
CA LYS A 54 -14.09 -27.40 -16.14
C LYS A 54 -14.73 -28.66 -16.73
N PHE A 55 -15.41 -29.48 -15.92
CA PHE A 55 -16.20 -30.63 -16.40
C PHE A 55 -17.42 -30.19 -17.23
N SER A 56 -17.80 -28.92 -17.20
CA SER A 56 -18.93 -28.44 -17.97
C SER A 56 -18.74 -28.66 -19.47
N ARG A 57 -19.85 -28.96 -20.16
CA ARG A 57 -19.84 -29.12 -21.61
C ARG A 57 -19.35 -27.85 -22.30
N SER A 58 -19.74 -26.69 -21.76
CA SER A 58 -19.34 -25.39 -22.28
C SER A 58 -17.83 -25.14 -22.22
N PHE A 59 -17.12 -25.73 -21.25
CA PHE A 59 -15.66 -25.64 -21.16
C PHE A 59 -14.98 -26.71 -22.02
N GLN A 60 -15.45 -27.95 -21.95
CA GLN A 60 -14.86 -29.08 -22.69
C GLN A 60 -14.92 -28.92 -24.21
N GLN A 61 -15.89 -28.18 -24.75
CA GLN A 61 -15.97 -27.91 -26.19
C GLN A 61 -14.94 -26.90 -26.72
N LEU A 62 -14.24 -26.17 -25.84
CA LEU A 62 -13.21 -25.21 -26.26
C LEU A 62 -12.03 -25.90 -26.97
N TYR A 63 -11.81 -27.18 -26.70
CA TYR A 63 -10.79 -28.00 -27.35
C TYR A 63 -11.31 -29.41 -27.63
N THR A 64 -11.16 -29.88 -28.87
CA THR A 64 -11.56 -31.23 -29.26
C THR A 64 -10.37 -31.94 -29.91
N HIS A 65 -10.13 -33.19 -29.51
CA HIS A 65 -9.04 -34.04 -30.03
C HIS A 65 -9.59 -35.45 -30.22
N ASP A 66 -9.10 -36.21 -31.20
CA ASP A 66 -9.66 -37.53 -31.55
C ASP A 66 -9.53 -38.56 -30.41
N ASN A 67 -8.54 -38.38 -29.55
CA ASN A 67 -8.32 -39.19 -28.33
C ASN A 67 -9.18 -38.74 -27.12
N LEU A 68 -9.90 -37.63 -27.20
CA LEU A 68 -10.81 -37.16 -26.16
C LEU A 68 -12.21 -37.73 -26.42
N CYS A 69 -12.75 -38.50 -25.47
CA CYS A 69 -14.14 -39.01 -25.52
C CYS A 69 -15.21 -37.90 -25.29
N VAL A 70 -15.00 -36.68 -25.79
CA VAL A 70 -15.99 -35.61 -25.72
C VAL A 70 -16.83 -35.68 -27.00
N GLN A 71 -18.03 -36.24 -26.89
CA GLN A 71 -19.01 -36.19 -27.98
C GLN A 71 -19.31 -34.73 -28.33
N LYS A 72 -19.17 -34.37 -29.61
CA LYS A 72 -19.59 -33.05 -30.12
C LYS A 72 -21.09 -32.88 -29.87
N ASP A 73 -21.46 -31.85 -29.12
CA ASP A 73 -22.88 -31.51 -28.91
C ASP A 73 -23.42 -30.84 -30.18
N SER A 74 -24.73 -30.97 -30.38
CA SER A 74 -25.53 -30.23 -31.36
C SER A 74 -25.66 -28.73 -31.05
N ARG A 75 -25.49 -28.34 -29.78
CA ARG A 75 -25.48 -26.92 -29.37
C ARG A 75 -24.10 -26.30 -29.58
N ASN A 76 -24.05 -25.28 -30.44
CA ASN A 76 -22.84 -24.53 -30.76
C ASN A 76 -22.54 -23.37 -29.79
N THR A 77 -23.50 -22.98 -28.94
CA THR A 77 -23.36 -21.80 -28.07
C THR A 77 -23.96 -22.03 -26.68
N TYR A 78 -23.12 -21.82 -25.67
CA TYR A 78 -23.51 -21.75 -24.25
C TYR A 78 -23.31 -20.33 -23.72
N GLU A 79 -23.98 -20.01 -22.61
CA GLU A 79 -23.72 -18.78 -21.89
C GLU A 79 -22.26 -18.74 -21.39
N LYS A 80 -21.57 -17.61 -21.61
CA LYS A 80 -20.17 -17.42 -21.23
C LYS A 80 -20.06 -17.16 -19.73
N ILE A 81 -20.04 -18.24 -18.95
CA ILE A 81 -19.92 -18.22 -17.50
C ILE A 81 -18.52 -18.70 -17.11
N SER A 82 -17.94 -18.04 -16.11
CA SER A 82 -16.67 -18.47 -15.49
C SER A 82 -16.77 -19.90 -14.97
N HIS A 83 -15.78 -20.75 -15.25
CA HIS A 83 -15.73 -22.12 -14.74
C HIS A 83 -15.73 -22.16 -13.20
N ALA A 84 -15.14 -21.15 -12.54
CA ALA A 84 -15.20 -20.98 -11.09
C ALA A 84 -16.66 -20.90 -10.59
N SER A 85 -17.50 -20.08 -11.24
CA SER A 85 -18.92 -19.96 -10.90
C SER A 85 -19.73 -21.21 -11.31
N LEU A 86 -19.35 -21.88 -12.40
CA LEU A 86 -19.95 -23.16 -12.80
C LEU A 86 -19.66 -24.26 -11.76
N GLY A 87 -18.45 -24.28 -11.20
CA GLY A 87 -18.09 -25.22 -10.15
C GLY A 87 -18.89 -25.01 -8.87
N TYR A 88 -19.07 -23.76 -8.44
CA TYR A 88 -19.91 -23.44 -7.29
C TYR A 88 -21.38 -23.84 -7.50
N TRP A 89 -21.91 -23.62 -8.71
CA TRP A 89 -23.25 -24.10 -9.06
C TRP A 89 -23.35 -25.63 -9.01
N LEU A 90 -22.38 -26.34 -9.59
CA LEU A 90 -22.36 -27.81 -9.59
C LEU A 90 -22.34 -28.37 -8.17
N TRP A 91 -21.53 -27.77 -7.29
CA TRP A 91 -21.54 -28.07 -5.86
C TRP A 91 -22.92 -27.88 -5.24
N ASN A 92 -23.48 -26.66 -5.36
CA ASN A 92 -24.71 -26.28 -4.65
C ASN A 92 -25.96 -27.00 -5.18
N SER A 93 -25.99 -27.37 -6.45
CA SER A 93 -27.15 -28.01 -7.10
C SER A 93 -27.12 -29.53 -7.07
N HIS A 94 -25.94 -30.17 -7.07
CA HIS A 94 -25.83 -31.62 -7.21
C HIS A 94 -25.02 -32.31 -6.11
N PHE A 95 -23.95 -31.70 -5.58
CA PHE A 95 -23.03 -32.40 -4.69
C PHE A 95 -23.22 -32.08 -3.20
N ILE A 96 -23.94 -31.00 -2.86
CA ILE A 96 -24.29 -30.66 -1.47
C ILE A 96 -25.12 -31.77 -0.78
N ASP A 97 -25.84 -32.58 -1.56
CA ASP A 97 -26.67 -33.69 -1.07
C ASP A 97 -25.99 -35.06 -1.14
N CYS A 98 -24.71 -35.13 -1.53
CA CYS A 98 -23.90 -36.34 -1.66
C CYS A 98 -22.90 -36.48 -0.49
N PRO A 99 -23.31 -36.96 0.71
CA PRO A 99 -22.43 -37.06 1.87
C PRO A 99 -21.23 -38.00 1.65
N GLU A 100 -21.33 -38.94 0.70
CA GLU A 100 -20.25 -39.83 0.32
C GLU A 100 -19.00 -39.09 -0.20
N LEU A 101 -19.15 -37.86 -0.70
CA LEU A 101 -18.05 -37.02 -1.19
C LEU A 101 -17.34 -36.23 -0.08
N PHE A 102 -17.91 -36.15 1.13
CA PHE A 102 -17.37 -35.32 2.20
C PHE A 102 -16.36 -36.08 3.07
N PRO A 103 -15.42 -35.38 3.74
CA PRO A 103 -14.53 -36.02 4.69
C PRO A 103 -15.28 -36.67 5.85
N ASN A 104 -14.65 -37.64 6.51
CA ASN A 104 -15.25 -38.29 7.67
C ASN A 104 -15.34 -37.29 8.83
N SER A 105 -16.45 -37.33 9.57
CA SER A 105 -16.67 -36.43 10.71
C SER A 105 -17.62 -37.05 11.72
N SER A 106 -17.45 -36.66 12.98
CA SER A 106 -18.40 -36.94 14.08
C SER A 106 -19.67 -36.07 14.00
N LEU A 107 -19.70 -35.06 13.13
CA LEU A 107 -20.86 -34.18 12.91
C LEU A 107 -22.00 -34.92 12.21
N SER A 108 -23.25 -34.52 12.54
CA SER A 108 -24.41 -34.97 11.76
C SER A 108 -24.31 -34.47 10.32
N ILE A 109 -24.88 -35.22 9.37
CA ILE A 109 -24.87 -34.86 7.93
C ILE A 109 -25.34 -33.42 7.69
N ARG A 110 -26.35 -32.94 8.44
CA ARG A 110 -26.84 -31.56 8.33
C ARG A 110 -25.80 -30.52 8.75
N LYS A 111 -25.08 -30.77 9.84
CA LYS A 111 -24.03 -29.86 10.34
C LYS A 111 -22.82 -29.88 9.41
N LEU A 112 -22.41 -31.06 8.96
CA LEU A 112 -21.32 -31.23 8.00
C LEU A 112 -21.58 -30.47 6.69
N LYS A 113 -22.82 -30.54 6.17
CA LYS A 113 -23.23 -29.73 5.01
C LYS A 113 -23.04 -28.23 5.22
N ARG A 114 -23.48 -27.70 6.37
CA ARG A 114 -23.33 -26.26 6.69
C ARG A 114 -21.85 -25.86 6.71
N VAL A 115 -21.04 -26.67 7.38
CA VAL A 115 -19.60 -26.45 7.49
C VAL A 115 -18.94 -26.42 6.11
N ILE A 116 -19.10 -27.47 5.29
CA ILE A 116 -18.47 -27.52 3.97
C ILE A 116 -18.99 -26.40 3.04
N THR A 117 -20.25 -25.99 3.18
CA THR A 117 -20.79 -24.84 2.42
C THR A 117 -20.02 -23.56 2.67
N LEU A 118 -19.47 -23.35 3.88
CA LEU A 118 -18.61 -22.21 4.19
C LEU A 118 -17.26 -22.25 3.44
N TRP A 119 -16.74 -23.45 3.16
CA TRP A 119 -15.43 -23.64 2.52
C TRP A 119 -15.47 -23.53 0.99
N MET A 120 -16.58 -23.88 0.36
CA MET A 120 -16.66 -23.97 -1.10
C MET A 120 -16.48 -22.65 -1.87
N PRO A 121 -16.96 -21.49 -1.38
CA PRO A 121 -16.67 -20.20 -1.99
C PRO A 121 -15.17 -19.88 -2.09
N LEU A 122 -14.34 -20.39 -1.15
CA LEU A 122 -12.90 -20.17 -1.19
C LEU A 122 -12.23 -20.87 -2.37
N THR A 123 -12.64 -22.11 -2.65
CA THR A 123 -12.02 -22.97 -3.66
C THR A 123 -12.49 -22.56 -5.06
N THR A 124 -13.80 -22.36 -5.19
CA THR A 124 -14.44 -21.97 -6.44
C THR A 124 -14.24 -20.48 -6.75
N GLY A 125 -13.77 -19.69 -5.78
CA GLY A 125 -13.37 -18.28 -5.95
C GLY A 125 -11.89 -18.06 -6.28
N HIS A 126 -11.12 -19.10 -6.62
CA HIS A 126 -9.65 -19.05 -6.80
C HIS A 126 -9.15 -18.03 -7.84
N HIS A 127 -9.99 -17.57 -8.75
CA HIS A 127 -9.70 -16.42 -9.63
C HIS A 127 -9.74 -15.06 -8.91
N GLY A 128 -9.67 -15.01 -7.58
CA GLY A 128 -9.60 -13.76 -6.81
C GLY A 128 -10.90 -12.97 -6.76
N ARG A 129 -12.05 -13.62 -6.99
CA ARG A 129 -13.40 -13.11 -6.71
C ARG A 129 -14.26 -14.26 -6.22
N PRO A 130 -15.05 -14.07 -5.14
CA PRO A 130 -16.03 -15.07 -4.73
C PRO A 130 -17.01 -15.39 -5.87
N PRO A 131 -17.49 -16.64 -5.99
CA PRO A 131 -18.42 -17.05 -7.04
C PRO A 131 -19.78 -16.35 -6.85
N VAL A 132 -20.47 -16.06 -7.96
CA VAL A 132 -21.83 -15.53 -7.94
C VAL A 132 -22.82 -16.70 -7.87
N GLY A 133 -23.70 -16.71 -6.88
CA GLY A 133 -24.76 -17.71 -6.75
C GLY A 133 -25.74 -17.65 -7.92
N MET A 134 -25.90 -18.76 -8.64
CA MET A 134 -26.81 -18.90 -9.79
C MET A 134 -27.89 -19.95 -9.50
N ARG A 135 -29.11 -19.74 -10.02
CA ARG A 135 -30.27 -20.61 -9.70
C ARG A 135 -30.55 -21.68 -10.75
N ALA A 136 -30.21 -21.46 -12.02
CA ALA A 136 -30.46 -22.43 -13.09
C ALA A 136 -29.40 -22.27 -14.19
N LEU A 137 -28.81 -23.38 -14.62
CA LEU A 137 -27.80 -23.43 -15.69
C LEU A 137 -27.98 -24.69 -16.53
N ASP A 138 -27.67 -24.59 -17.82
CA ASP A 138 -27.79 -25.67 -18.81
C ASP A 138 -26.40 -26.02 -19.43
N ASN A 139 -25.33 -25.65 -18.71
CA ASN A 139 -23.94 -25.79 -19.14
C ASN A 139 -23.37 -27.21 -18.90
N PHE A 140 -24.10 -28.07 -18.19
CA PHE A 140 -23.69 -29.43 -17.84
C PHE A 140 -24.68 -30.46 -18.40
N HIS A 141 -24.15 -31.50 -19.05
CA HIS A 141 -24.94 -32.69 -19.38
C HIS A 141 -24.97 -33.67 -18.18
N PRO A 142 -25.98 -34.55 -18.04
CA PRO A 142 -25.98 -35.57 -16.97
C PRO A 142 -24.73 -36.46 -16.93
N SER A 143 -24.10 -36.71 -18.09
CA SER A 143 -22.82 -37.44 -18.16
C SER A 143 -21.65 -36.66 -17.55
N ASP A 144 -21.68 -35.32 -17.63
CA ASP A 144 -20.62 -34.45 -17.13
C ASP A 144 -20.69 -34.40 -15.60
N ILE A 145 -21.90 -34.29 -15.06
CA ILE A 145 -22.18 -34.35 -13.62
C ILE A 145 -21.73 -35.70 -13.06
N LYS A 146 -22.07 -36.81 -13.74
CA LYS A 146 -21.63 -38.14 -13.34
C LYS A 146 -20.10 -38.27 -13.36
N ALA A 147 -19.44 -37.80 -14.41
CA ALA A 147 -17.98 -37.86 -14.51
C ALA A 147 -17.28 -37.05 -13.40
N ALA A 148 -17.83 -35.88 -13.04
CA ALA A 148 -17.34 -35.09 -11.93
C ALA A 148 -17.57 -35.80 -10.57
N HIS A 149 -18.73 -36.42 -10.37
CA HIS A 149 -19.02 -37.21 -9.15
C HIS A 149 -18.06 -38.40 -9.02
N ASP A 150 -17.91 -39.21 -10.08
CA ASP A 150 -17.02 -40.37 -10.11
C ASP A 150 -15.56 -39.97 -9.83
N PHE A 151 -15.12 -38.82 -10.37
CA PHE A 151 -13.79 -38.26 -10.12
C PHE A 151 -13.59 -37.87 -8.66
N LEU A 152 -14.52 -37.10 -8.07
CA LEU A 152 -14.42 -36.67 -6.67
C LEU A 152 -14.50 -37.84 -5.69
N LEU A 153 -15.32 -38.85 -6.00
CA LEU A 153 -15.41 -40.08 -5.21
C LEU A 153 -14.08 -40.84 -5.23
N ALA A 154 -13.43 -40.92 -6.39
CA ALA A 154 -12.11 -41.55 -6.51
C ALA A 154 -11.02 -40.76 -5.77
N ILE A 155 -11.04 -39.42 -5.83
CA ILE A 155 -10.09 -38.56 -5.11
C ILE A 155 -10.18 -38.76 -3.59
N LYS A 156 -11.39 -38.90 -3.03
CA LYS A 156 -11.56 -39.10 -1.59
C LYS A 156 -10.74 -40.29 -1.06
N SER A 157 -10.56 -41.34 -1.86
CA SER A 157 -9.75 -42.50 -1.48
C SER A 157 -8.24 -42.20 -1.34
N LEU A 158 -7.76 -41.09 -1.91
CA LEU A 158 -6.36 -40.65 -1.82
C LEU A 158 -6.04 -39.93 -0.49
N PHE A 159 -7.06 -39.50 0.25
CA PHE A 159 -6.92 -38.68 1.46
C PHE A 159 -7.64 -39.34 2.66
N PRO A 160 -7.15 -40.47 3.19
CA PRO A 160 -7.86 -41.26 4.19
C PRO A 160 -7.91 -40.63 5.58
N ASP A 161 -6.96 -39.75 5.93
CA ASP A 161 -6.74 -39.25 7.30
C ASP A 161 -7.46 -37.91 7.58
N MET A 162 -8.39 -37.51 6.71
CA MET A 162 -9.12 -36.26 6.84
C MET A 162 -10.22 -36.36 7.91
N GLU A 163 -10.05 -35.63 9.01
CA GLU A 163 -11.06 -35.50 10.06
C GLU A 163 -11.42 -34.03 10.28
N ILE A 164 -12.71 -33.71 10.22
CA ILE A 164 -13.22 -32.34 10.41
C ILE A 164 -13.51 -32.07 11.90
N PRO A 165 -12.93 -31.00 12.49
CA PRO A 165 -13.23 -30.59 13.86
C PRO A 165 -14.72 -30.26 14.07
N SER A 166 -15.31 -30.74 15.16
CA SER A 166 -16.72 -30.50 15.47
C SER A 166 -17.05 -29.04 15.78
N PHE A 167 -16.06 -28.27 16.24
CA PHE A 167 -16.18 -26.84 16.59
C PHE A 167 -16.50 -25.93 15.40
N TRP A 168 -16.32 -26.38 14.15
CA TRP A 168 -16.59 -25.57 12.96
C TRP A 168 -18.08 -25.22 12.75
N ASP A 169 -19.01 -25.93 13.38
CA ASP A 169 -20.46 -25.62 13.31
C ASP A 169 -20.92 -24.64 14.41
N ASP A 170 -20.06 -24.32 15.38
CA ASP A 170 -20.37 -23.40 16.48
C ASP A 170 -20.07 -21.95 16.06
N ASP A 171 -20.76 -20.97 16.66
CA ASP A 171 -20.65 -19.55 16.29
C ASP A 171 -19.20 -19.02 16.34
N ALA A 172 -18.44 -19.43 17.36
CA ALA A 172 -17.03 -19.04 17.48
C ALA A 172 -16.13 -19.69 16.42
N GLY A 173 -16.47 -20.89 15.93
CA GLY A 173 -15.77 -21.55 14.84
C GLY A 173 -16.04 -20.88 13.51
N VAL A 174 -17.30 -20.50 13.26
CA VAL A 174 -17.71 -19.73 12.08
C VAL A 174 -17.02 -18.37 12.06
N GLU A 175 -16.99 -17.64 13.18
CA GLU A 175 -16.30 -16.34 13.28
C GLU A 175 -14.80 -16.46 13.01
N LEU A 176 -14.14 -17.45 13.62
CA LEU A 176 -12.71 -17.70 13.40
C LEU A 176 -12.42 -18.06 11.93
N PHE A 177 -13.27 -18.88 11.32
CA PHE A 177 -13.18 -19.23 9.93
C PHE A 177 -13.37 -18.01 9.02
N SER A 178 -14.38 -17.18 9.26
CA SER A 178 -14.61 -15.96 8.47
C SER A 178 -13.38 -15.04 8.48
N HIS A 179 -12.66 -14.93 9.61
CA HIS A 179 -11.41 -14.18 9.68
C HIS A 179 -10.26 -14.84 8.91
N LEU A 180 -10.11 -16.17 8.98
CA LEU A 180 -8.99 -16.87 8.35
C LEU A 180 -9.23 -17.19 6.86
N SER A 181 -10.48 -17.16 6.41
CA SER A 181 -10.90 -17.52 5.06
C SER A 181 -10.16 -16.71 3.99
N TRP A 182 -9.95 -15.41 4.19
CA TRP A 182 -9.20 -14.57 3.26
C TRP A 182 -7.76 -15.02 3.04
N PHE A 183 -7.06 -15.45 4.10
CA PHE A 183 -5.68 -15.94 4.01
C PHE A 183 -5.60 -17.31 3.36
N ILE A 184 -6.54 -18.21 3.70
CA ILE A 184 -6.62 -19.54 3.09
C ILE A 184 -6.95 -19.43 1.60
N SER A 185 -7.86 -18.52 1.21
CA SER A 185 -8.17 -18.27 -0.20
C SER A 185 -6.95 -17.74 -0.95
N ALA A 186 -6.14 -16.88 -0.34
CA ALA A 186 -4.88 -16.43 -0.92
C ALA A 186 -3.93 -17.62 -1.19
N ALA A 187 -3.83 -18.57 -0.25
CA ALA A 187 -3.08 -19.81 -0.45
C ALA A 187 -3.66 -20.68 -1.58
N VAL A 188 -4.98 -20.75 -1.74
CA VAL A 188 -5.63 -21.43 -2.87
C VAL A 188 -5.19 -20.84 -4.21
N VAL A 189 -5.17 -19.50 -4.33
CA VAL A 189 -4.70 -18.82 -5.55
C VAL A 189 -3.23 -19.12 -5.84
N LEU A 190 -2.38 -19.13 -4.80
CA LEU A 190 -0.95 -19.44 -4.95
C LEU A 190 -0.73 -20.90 -5.37
N ALA A 191 -1.49 -21.83 -4.81
CA ALA A 191 -1.44 -23.24 -5.18
C ALA A 191 -1.88 -23.43 -6.64
N ASP A 192 -2.95 -22.77 -7.07
CA ASP A 192 -3.43 -22.80 -8.47
C ASP A 192 -2.36 -22.29 -9.45
N TRP A 193 -1.77 -21.11 -9.18
CA TRP A 193 -0.75 -20.53 -10.06
C TRP A 193 0.53 -21.37 -10.15
N THR A 194 0.90 -22.06 -9.08
CA THR A 194 2.11 -22.91 -9.07
C THR A 194 1.85 -24.31 -9.59
N GLY A 195 0.67 -24.89 -9.31
CA GLY A 195 0.22 -26.19 -9.83
C GLY A 195 -0.07 -26.14 -11.33
N SER A 196 -0.62 -25.03 -11.83
CA SER A 196 -0.86 -24.83 -13.27
C SER A 196 0.42 -24.60 -14.10
N SER A 197 1.59 -24.51 -13.46
CA SER A 197 2.83 -24.18 -14.15
C SER A 197 3.40 -25.39 -14.89
N THR A 198 3.42 -25.32 -16.22
CA THR A 198 3.98 -26.37 -17.09
C THR A 198 5.49 -26.59 -16.88
N ARG A 199 6.15 -25.69 -16.16
CA ARG A 199 7.55 -25.82 -15.75
C ARG A 199 7.75 -26.94 -14.74
N PHE A 200 6.83 -27.10 -13.81
CA PHE A 200 6.91 -28.09 -12.73
C PHE A 200 6.05 -29.31 -13.02
N PHE A 201 4.90 -29.08 -13.65
CA PHE A 201 3.90 -30.08 -13.98
C PHE A 201 3.76 -30.19 -15.50
N PRO A 202 4.59 -31.03 -16.17
CA PRO A 202 4.47 -31.24 -17.60
C PRO A 202 3.13 -31.88 -17.93
N ARG A 203 2.48 -31.42 -19.00
CA ARG A 203 1.15 -31.91 -19.42
C ARG A 203 1.22 -33.39 -19.77
N VAL A 204 0.33 -34.20 -19.17
CA VAL A 204 0.23 -35.61 -19.48
C VAL A 204 -1.06 -35.85 -20.28
N SER A 205 -0.99 -36.75 -21.26
CA SER A 205 -2.15 -37.17 -22.06
C SER A 205 -2.36 -38.69 -22.02
N GLN A 206 -1.45 -39.41 -21.36
CA GLN A 206 -1.48 -40.85 -21.21
C GLN A 206 -2.42 -41.24 -20.06
N ARG A 207 -3.37 -42.13 -20.33
CA ARG A 207 -4.29 -42.65 -19.30
C ARG A 207 -3.52 -43.39 -18.21
N MET A 208 -3.76 -43.02 -16.95
CA MET A 208 -3.19 -43.70 -15.79
C MET A 208 -4.15 -43.71 -14.58
N PRO A 209 -3.94 -44.62 -13.61
CA PRO A 209 -4.65 -44.58 -12.32
C PRO A 209 -4.33 -43.32 -11.51
N LEU A 210 -5.32 -42.80 -10.76
CA LEU A 210 -5.16 -41.56 -9.98
C LEU A 210 -4.13 -41.69 -8.85
N ASP A 211 -3.99 -42.86 -8.23
CA ASP A 211 -3.00 -43.11 -7.16
C ASP A 211 -1.56 -43.11 -7.67
N VAL A 212 -1.35 -43.51 -8.93
CA VAL A 212 -0.06 -43.46 -9.61
C VAL A 212 0.28 -42.01 -9.94
N TYR A 213 -0.68 -41.27 -10.51
CA TYR A 213 -0.49 -39.86 -10.83
C TYR A 213 -0.27 -39.01 -9.58
N TRP A 214 -1.04 -39.22 -8.51
CA TRP A 214 -0.87 -38.50 -7.24
C TRP A 214 0.55 -38.64 -6.68
N ARG A 215 1.15 -39.84 -6.73
CA ARG A 215 2.54 -40.04 -6.29
C ARG A 215 3.54 -39.25 -7.14
N GLN A 216 3.30 -39.15 -8.45
CA GLN A 216 4.12 -38.34 -9.34
C GLN A 216 3.96 -36.85 -9.06
N ALA A 217 2.74 -36.34 -9.02
CA ALA A 217 2.42 -34.94 -8.73
C ALA A 217 2.98 -34.52 -7.36
N ASN A 218 2.85 -35.38 -6.34
CA ASN A 218 3.39 -35.12 -5.00
C ASN A 218 4.91 -35.00 -4.99
N ALA A 219 5.64 -35.83 -5.76
CA ALA A 219 7.09 -35.73 -5.88
C ALA A 219 7.53 -34.47 -6.65
N GLN A 220 6.79 -34.07 -7.69
CA GLN A 220 7.03 -32.84 -8.44
C GLN A 220 6.76 -31.60 -7.57
N ALA A 221 5.66 -31.61 -6.82
CA ALA A 221 5.28 -30.55 -5.90
C ALA A 221 6.30 -30.35 -4.76
N GLU A 222 6.93 -31.41 -4.25
CA GLU A 222 8.00 -31.31 -3.26
C GLU A 222 9.19 -30.47 -3.75
N GLN A 223 9.49 -30.55 -5.05
CA GLN A 223 10.54 -29.74 -5.67
C GLN A 223 10.04 -28.33 -5.98
N ALA A 224 8.82 -28.21 -6.50
CA ALA A 224 8.21 -26.95 -6.90
C ALA A 224 7.91 -26.01 -5.72
N VAL A 225 7.61 -26.54 -4.54
CA VAL A 225 7.34 -25.72 -3.34
C VAL A 225 8.53 -24.83 -2.95
N ASN A 226 9.75 -25.20 -3.35
CA ASN A 226 10.96 -24.41 -3.11
C ASN A 226 11.00 -23.10 -3.92
N VAL A 227 10.05 -22.87 -4.83
CA VAL A 227 9.83 -21.55 -5.46
C VAL A 227 9.43 -20.51 -4.42
N PHE A 228 8.70 -20.91 -3.38
CA PHE A 228 8.39 -20.03 -2.26
C PHE A 228 9.64 -19.90 -1.38
N PRO A 229 10.15 -18.67 -1.14
CA PRO A 229 11.28 -18.49 -0.25
C PRO A 229 10.92 -18.91 1.18
N PRO A 230 11.86 -19.54 1.90
CA PRO A 230 11.68 -19.81 3.32
C PRO A 230 11.61 -18.50 4.11
N ALA A 231 10.83 -18.48 5.19
CA ALA A 231 10.76 -17.32 6.07
C ALA A 231 12.15 -16.96 6.62
N ALA A 232 12.57 -15.71 6.42
CA ALA A 232 13.86 -15.23 6.89
C ALA A 232 13.86 -14.97 8.40
N ALA A 233 14.86 -15.51 9.11
CA ALA A 233 15.05 -15.27 10.53
C ALA A 233 15.46 -13.82 10.80
N VAL A 234 14.74 -13.15 11.70
CA VAL A 234 15.00 -11.76 12.09
C VAL A 234 16.26 -11.68 12.95
N ALA A 235 17.10 -10.66 12.71
CA ALA A 235 18.27 -10.38 13.53
C ALA A 235 17.88 -9.74 14.87
N PRO A 236 18.60 -10.07 15.97
CA PRO A 236 18.38 -9.41 17.24
C PRO A 236 18.68 -7.91 17.15
N PHE A 237 17.90 -7.09 17.85
CA PHE A 237 18.15 -5.66 17.93
C PHE A 237 19.34 -5.36 18.85
N THR A 238 20.48 -4.94 18.28
CA THR A 238 21.72 -4.62 19.02
C THR A 238 22.01 -3.13 19.16
N GLY A 239 21.26 -2.26 18.46
CA GLY A 239 21.44 -0.81 18.50
C GLY A 239 21.11 -0.12 17.17
N ILE A 240 21.16 1.21 17.16
CA ILE A 240 20.89 2.02 15.96
C ILE A 240 21.99 1.85 14.91
N GLU A 241 23.24 1.72 15.35
CA GLU A 241 24.43 1.68 14.48
C GLU A 241 24.38 0.54 13.47
N THR A 242 23.72 -0.57 13.82
CA THR A 242 23.53 -1.73 12.94
C THR A 242 22.75 -1.39 11.67
N LEU A 243 21.71 -0.56 11.80
CA LEU A 243 20.90 -0.11 10.66
C LEU A 243 21.43 1.17 10.04
N PHE A 244 21.93 2.09 10.87
CA PHE A 244 22.36 3.41 10.45
C PHE A 244 23.71 3.78 11.07
N PRO A 245 24.83 3.27 10.52
CA PRO A 245 26.18 3.55 11.04
C PRO A 245 26.55 5.05 11.04
N PHE A 246 25.88 5.85 10.22
CA PHE A 246 26.10 7.29 10.12
C PHE A 246 25.45 8.10 11.26
N ILE A 247 24.56 7.50 12.06
CA ILE A 247 23.93 8.18 13.19
C ILE A 247 24.84 8.06 14.41
N GLN A 248 25.63 9.10 14.66
CA GLN A 248 26.50 9.18 15.85
C GLN A 248 25.72 9.60 17.11
N HIS A 249 24.72 10.49 16.94
CA HIS A 249 23.86 10.97 18.01
C HIS A 249 22.39 10.87 17.58
N PRO A 250 21.58 10.03 18.25
CA PRO A 250 20.17 9.89 17.92
C PRO A 250 19.41 11.21 18.09
N THR A 251 18.48 11.51 17.17
CA THR A 251 17.55 12.63 17.36
C THR A 251 16.62 12.36 18.55
N PRO A 252 15.98 13.38 19.14
CA PRO A 252 15.10 13.15 20.29
C PRO A 252 13.98 12.15 20.00
N LEU A 253 13.42 12.15 18.78
CA LEU A 253 12.44 11.17 18.35
C LEU A 253 12.99 9.75 18.24
N GLN A 254 14.20 9.59 17.70
CA GLN A 254 14.87 8.29 17.64
C GLN A 254 15.17 7.75 19.05
N LYS A 255 15.63 8.61 19.97
CA LYS A 255 15.85 8.26 21.37
C LYS A 255 14.55 7.87 22.07
N ALA A 256 13.49 8.66 21.89
CA ALA A 256 12.18 8.35 22.45
C ALA A 256 11.69 6.98 22.00
N VAL A 257 11.84 6.66 20.70
CA VAL A 257 11.49 5.36 20.14
C VAL A 257 12.33 4.21 20.71
N LEU A 258 13.62 4.40 21.01
CA LEU A 258 14.45 3.38 21.65
C LEU A 258 13.96 3.03 23.07
N GLU A 259 13.49 4.03 23.81
CA GLU A 259 13.04 3.90 25.20
C GLU A 259 11.58 3.44 25.32
N LEU A 260 10.85 3.30 24.19
CA LEU A 260 9.47 2.81 24.20
C LEU A 260 9.39 1.39 24.74
N ASP A 261 8.42 1.15 25.62
CA ASP A 261 7.99 -0.19 25.94
C ASP A 261 7.17 -0.77 24.78
N ILE A 262 7.68 -1.84 24.21
CA ILE A 262 7.05 -2.61 23.15
C ILE A 262 6.76 -4.05 23.60
N SER A 263 6.83 -4.34 24.90
CA SER A 263 6.69 -5.70 25.44
C SER A 263 5.25 -6.24 25.37
N GLN A 264 4.24 -5.37 25.26
CA GLN A 264 2.85 -5.82 25.25
C GLN A 264 2.56 -6.79 24.09
N PRO A 265 1.89 -7.93 24.34
CA PRO A 265 1.67 -8.98 23.33
C PRO A 265 0.65 -8.60 22.25
N ARG A 266 -0.18 -7.57 22.49
CA ARG A 266 -1.19 -7.11 21.54
C ARG A 266 -0.58 -6.26 20.41
N PRO A 267 -1.26 -6.14 19.25
CA PRO A 267 -0.87 -5.20 18.21
C PRO A 267 -0.81 -3.78 18.76
N GLN A 268 0.08 -2.97 18.21
CA GLN A 268 0.28 -1.58 18.64
C GLN A 268 0.21 -0.62 17.46
N LEU A 269 -0.32 0.57 17.72
CA LEU A 269 -0.29 1.70 16.79
C LEU A 269 0.68 2.76 17.32
N PHE A 270 1.51 3.29 16.44
CA PHE A 270 2.40 4.40 16.72
C PHE A 270 2.12 5.54 15.75
N ILE A 271 1.96 6.75 16.27
CA ILE A 271 1.84 7.97 15.48
C ILE A 271 3.02 8.86 15.85
N LEU A 272 3.92 9.09 14.89
CA LEU A 272 5.12 9.92 15.05
C LEU A 272 4.90 11.24 14.30
N GLU A 273 4.66 12.31 15.06
CA GLU A 273 4.43 13.66 14.54
C GLU A 273 5.67 14.52 14.81
N ASP A 274 6.38 14.94 13.77
CA ASP A 274 7.53 15.85 13.86
C ASP A 274 7.80 16.53 12.52
N VAL A 275 8.60 17.59 12.51
CA VAL A 275 8.89 18.38 11.32
C VAL A 275 9.66 17.55 10.28
N THR A 276 9.61 17.99 9.02
CA THR A 276 10.37 17.31 7.96
C THR A 276 11.87 17.41 8.24
N GLY A 277 12.60 16.30 8.13
CA GLY A 277 14.04 16.26 8.41
C GLY A 277 14.42 15.97 9.87
N ALA A 278 13.45 15.83 10.79
CA ALA A 278 13.72 15.48 12.19
C ALA A 278 14.16 14.01 12.41
N GLY A 279 14.17 13.19 11.34
CA GLY A 279 14.57 11.79 11.40
C GLY A 279 13.44 10.80 11.65
N LYS A 280 12.21 11.13 11.21
CA LYS A 280 11.01 10.28 11.37
C LYS A 280 11.17 8.90 10.73
N THR A 281 11.73 8.86 9.52
CA THR A 281 11.92 7.62 8.75
C THR A 281 12.85 6.65 9.47
N GLU A 282 13.96 7.14 10.01
CA GLU A 282 14.93 6.33 10.76
C GLU A 282 14.33 5.88 12.09
N ALA A 283 13.62 6.77 12.79
CA ALA A 283 12.89 6.41 14.00
C ALA A 283 11.87 5.29 13.74
N ALA A 284 11.13 5.36 12.63
CA ALA A 284 10.18 4.33 12.22
C ALA A 284 10.87 2.98 11.96
N LEU A 285 11.98 2.99 11.22
CA LEU A 285 12.73 1.76 10.90
C LEU A 285 13.40 1.14 12.14
N ILE A 286 13.91 1.97 13.07
CA ILE A 286 14.40 1.51 14.37
C ILE A 286 13.27 0.81 15.14
N LEU A 287 12.09 1.45 15.21
CA LEU A 287 10.93 0.86 15.88
C LEU A 287 10.51 -0.45 15.23
N THR A 288 10.48 -0.50 13.89
CA THR A 288 10.17 -1.71 13.14
C THR A 288 11.13 -2.85 13.46
N HIS A 289 12.44 -2.61 13.48
CA HIS A 289 13.41 -3.64 13.83
C HIS A 289 13.23 -4.13 15.27
N ARG A 290 12.94 -3.23 16.22
CA ARG A 290 12.61 -3.62 17.60
C ARG A 290 11.37 -4.51 17.67
N LEU A 291 10.31 -4.16 16.93
CA LEU A 291 9.07 -4.95 16.87
C LEU A 291 9.32 -6.33 16.23
N MET A 292 10.07 -6.39 15.13
CA MET A 292 10.44 -7.65 14.47
C MET A 292 11.31 -8.52 15.40
N SER A 293 12.31 -7.94 16.05
CA SER A 293 13.18 -8.64 17.00
C SER A 293 12.42 -9.15 18.23
N ALA A 294 11.30 -8.53 18.59
CA ALA A 294 10.39 -8.99 19.64
C ALA A 294 9.39 -10.07 19.15
N GLY A 295 9.50 -10.55 17.92
CA GLY A 295 8.64 -11.59 17.35
C GLY A 295 7.26 -11.10 16.92
N LYS A 296 7.05 -9.78 16.79
CA LYS A 296 5.74 -9.20 16.43
C LYS A 296 5.48 -9.10 14.94
N ALA A 297 6.51 -9.26 14.13
CA ALA A 297 6.46 -9.24 12.69
C ALA A 297 7.69 -9.95 12.11
N GLN A 298 7.57 -10.49 10.91
CA GLN A 298 8.67 -11.10 10.14
C GLN A 298 9.13 -10.21 8.98
N GLY A 299 8.47 -9.07 8.78
CA GLY A 299 8.80 -8.13 7.72
C GLY A 299 8.09 -6.80 7.85
N LEU A 300 8.14 -6.00 6.79
CA LEU A 300 7.55 -4.66 6.77
C LEU A 300 7.05 -4.27 5.38
N PHE A 301 6.02 -3.44 5.34
CA PHE A 301 5.63 -2.71 4.14
C PHE A 301 5.73 -1.21 4.40
N PHE A 302 6.56 -0.53 3.62
CA PHE A 302 6.73 0.92 3.66
C PHE A 302 5.91 1.57 2.55
N GLY A 303 4.75 2.11 2.93
CA GLY A 303 3.84 2.83 2.06
C GLY A 303 4.12 4.33 2.05
N LEU A 304 4.39 4.88 0.86
CA LEU A 304 4.67 6.30 0.65
C LEU A 304 3.61 6.97 -0.25
N PRO A 305 3.47 8.31 -0.23
CA PRO A 305 2.41 9.00 -0.98
C PRO A 305 2.60 8.97 -2.50
N THR A 306 3.84 8.89 -3.02
CA THR A 306 4.08 8.92 -4.48
C THR A 306 5.13 7.91 -4.93
N MET A 307 5.16 7.60 -6.22
CA MET A 307 6.17 6.70 -6.78
C MET A 307 7.59 7.24 -6.60
N ALA A 308 7.80 8.55 -6.76
CA ALA A 308 9.13 9.16 -6.58
C ALA A 308 9.64 8.98 -5.14
N THR A 309 8.76 9.21 -4.15
CA THR A 309 9.07 8.96 -2.74
C THR A 309 9.42 7.49 -2.49
N ALA A 310 8.68 6.56 -3.12
CA ALA A 310 8.90 5.13 -2.99
C ALA A 310 10.24 4.67 -3.57
N ASN A 311 10.66 5.23 -4.71
CA ASN A 311 11.93 4.91 -5.35
C ASN A 311 13.12 5.34 -4.49
N ALA A 312 13.09 6.60 -4.04
CA ALA A 312 14.13 7.14 -3.19
C ALA A 312 14.24 6.34 -1.88
N MET A 313 13.10 5.95 -1.31
CA MET A 313 13.08 5.11 -0.11
C MET A 313 13.56 3.68 -0.38
N PHE A 314 13.27 3.11 -1.55
CA PHE A 314 13.77 1.79 -1.93
C PHE A 314 15.28 1.78 -2.08
N ASP A 315 15.86 2.76 -2.79
CA ASP A 315 17.32 2.90 -2.92
C ASP A 315 18.00 3.02 -1.56
N ARG A 316 17.37 3.77 -0.66
CA ARG A 316 17.84 3.95 0.71
C ARG A 316 17.76 2.67 1.54
N LEU A 317 16.62 1.98 1.48
CA LEU A 317 16.41 0.74 2.24
C LEU A 317 17.30 -0.38 1.71
N ALA A 318 17.54 -0.45 0.40
CA ALA A 318 18.38 -1.44 -0.26
C ALA A 318 19.82 -1.50 0.30
N GLN A 319 20.30 -0.42 0.91
CA GLN A 319 21.63 -0.36 1.55
C GLN A 319 21.69 -0.99 2.95
N SER A 320 20.55 -1.11 3.65
CA SER A 320 20.51 -1.44 5.08
C SER A 320 19.53 -2.55 5.47
N TRP A 321 18.58 -2.91 4.60
CA TRP A 321 17.52 -3.89 4.90
C TRP A 321 18.02 -5.28 5.29
N LEU A 322 19.17 -5.73 4.75
CA LEU A 322 19.76 -7.02 5.12
C LEU A 322 20.12 -7.09 6.61
N ALA A 323 20.43 -5.95 7.23
CA ALA A 323 20.74 -5.89 8.66
C ALA A 323 19.52 -6.13 9.57
N LEU A 324 18.30 -6.17 9.02
CA LEU A 324 17.08 -6.58 9.74
C LEU A 324 17.04 -8.11 9.96
N TYR A 325 17.82 -8.88 9.21
CA TYR A 325 17.78 -10.34 9.19
C TYR A 325 19.14 -10.94 9.56
N GLN A 326 19.13 -12.22 9.96
CA GLN A 326 20.36 -12.95 10.26
C GLN A 326 21.23 -13.11 9.00
N SER A 327 22.55 -13.22 9.17
CA SER A 327 23.51 -13.20 8.06
C SER A 327 23.38 -14.38 7.09
N ASP A 328 22.81 -15.49 7.54
CA ASP A 328 22.52 -16.70 6.77
C ASP A 328 21.13 -16.67 6.11
N ALA A 329 20.26 -15.74 6.52
CA ALA A 329 18.94 -15.57 5.95
C ALA A 329 19.03 -14.92 4.56
N ARG A 330 18.06 -15.27 3.69
CA ARG A 330 17.93 -14.71 2.34
C ARG A 330 16.56 -14.03 2.17
N PRO A 331 16.29 -12.93 2.90
CA PRO A 331 15.04 -12.20 2.78
C PRO A 331 14.88 -11.63 1.35
N SER A 332 13.66 -11.26 0.97
CA SER A 332 13.36 -10.59 -0.31
C SER A 332 12.99 -9.12 -0.11
N LEU A 333 13.43 -8.28 -1.05
CA LEU A 333 13.13 -6.85 -1.11
C LEU A 333 12.46 -6.52 -2.44
N VAL A 334 11.28 -5.87 -2.42
CA VAL A 334 10.53 -5.55 -3.63
C VAL A 334 10.03 -4.09 -3.64
N LEU A 335 10.10 -3.48 -4.82
CA LEU A 335 9.49 -2.18 -5.13
C LEU A 335 8.07 -2.39 -5.71
N ALA A 336 7.05 -1.96 -4.98
CA ALA A 336 5.64 -2.16 -5.28
C ALA A 336 4.98 -0.86 -5.82
N HIS A 337 5.18 -0.56 -7.11
CA HIS A 337 4.34 0.41 -7.83
C HIS A 337 4.30 0.13 -9.35
N SER A 338 3.35 0.77 -10.05
CA SER A 338 2.97 0.43 -11.44
C SER A 338 4.04 0.73 -12.52
N ALA A 339 5.14 1.39 -12.19
CA ALA A 339 6.18 1.81 -13.13
C ALA A 339 7.56 1.16 -12.85
N ARG A 340 7.61 0.09 -12.05
CA ARG A 340 8.83 -0.63 -11.67
C ARG A 340 9.69 -1.12 -12.84
N GLY A 341 9.05 -1.53 -13.95
CA GLY A 341 9.73 -2.09 -15.12
C GLY A 341 10.53 -1.07 -15.94
N LEU A 342 10.40 0.23 -15.64
CA LEU A 342 11.09 1.32 -16.33
C LEU A 342 12.36 1.79 -15.60
N MET A 343 12.74 1.14 -14.49
CA MET A 343 13.93 1.54 -13.73
C MET A 343 15.12 0.62 -14.00
N GLU A 344 16.19 1.21 -14.51
CA GLU A 344 17.47 0.53 -14.78
C GLU A 344 18.09 -0.08 -13.50
N GLY A 345 17.84 0.50 -12.32
CA GLY A 345 18.36 0.03 -11.03
C GLY A 345 17.63 -1.16 -10.41
N PHE A 346 16.37 -1.44 -10.80
CA PHE A 346 15.61 -2.58 -10.29
C PHE A 346 16.09 -3.89 -10.95
N ASN A 347 16.25 -3.88 -12.27
CA ASN A 347 16.72 -5.05 -13.03
C ASN A 347 18.19 -5.42 -12.76
N GLN A 348 19.02 -4.47 -12.29
CA GLN A 348 20.42 -4.73 -11.96
C GLN A 348 20.65 -5.18 -10.51
N ARG A 349 19.72 -4.89 -9.59
CA ARG A 349 19.87 -5.19 -8.15
C ARG A 349 19.08 -6.42 -7.69
N ILE A 350 18.20 -6.96 -8.54
CA ILE A 350 17.67 -8.33 -8.41
C ILE A 350 18.74 -9.32 -8.92
N TRP A 351 19.93 -9.29 -8.32
CA TRP A 351 21.12 -10.05 -8.75
C TRP A 351 21.50 -9.88 -10.25
N PRO A 352 22.75 -10.19 -10.65
CA PRO A 352 23.17 -10.05 -12.03
C PRO A 352 22.53 -11.17 -12.86
N GLY A 353 21.44 -10.86 -13.58
CA GLY A 353 20.89 -11.71 -14.63
C GLY A 353 19.41 -12.03 -14.49
N ALA A 354 18.64 -11.66 -15.51
CA ALA A 354 17.24 -12.01 -15.80
C ALA A 354 16.16 -11.07 -15.24
N VAL A 355 15.74 -10.14 -16.11
CA VAL A 355 14.31 -9.83 -16.25
C VAL A 355 14.02 -9.64 -17.74
N SER A 356 13.56 -10.70 -18.40
CA SER A 356 12.78 -10.64 -19.64
C SER A 356 11.96 -11.93 -19.69
N GLY A 357 10.63 -11.80 -19.63
CA GLY A 357 9.74 -12.95 -19.68
C GLY A 357 8.29 -12.56 -19.42
N SER A 358 7.59 -12.19 -20.50
CA SER A 358 6.13 -12.28 -20.58
C SER A 358 5.72 -13.75 -20.74
N GLU A 359 4.63 -14.17 -20.12
CA GLU A 359 4.03 -15.48 -20.35
C GLU A 359 3.46 -15.57 -21.78
N GLU A 360 4.24 -16.12 -22.72
CA GLU A 360 3.82 -16.98 -23.85
C GLU A 360 5.08 -17.71 -24.43
N PRO A 361 4.91 -18.86 -25.11
CA PRO A 361 5.82 -20.00 -24.99
C PRO A 361 7.03 -19.93 -25.93
N ASP A 362 8.02 -20.79 -25.61
CA ASP A 362 9.02 -21.38 -26.53
C ASP A 362 10.46 -20.84 -26.53
N ASP A 363 10.96 -20.30 -25.41
CA ASP A 363 12.41 -20.10 -25.26
C ASP A 363 13.00 -20.98 -24.14
N GLU A 364 13.71 -22.03 -24.57
CA GLU A 364 14.64 -22.81 -23.74
C GLU A 364 15.81 -21.90 -23.30
N GLN A 365 15.71 -21.31 -22.10
CA GLN A 365 16.87 -20.72 -21.43
C GLN A 365 17.08 -21.27 -20.01
N PRO A 366 18.34 -21.47 -19.58
CA PRO A 366 18.65 -22.03 -18.27
C PRO A 366 18.32 -21.04 -17.14
N PHE A 367 17.74 -21.60 -16.07
CA PHE A 367 17.42 -20.97 -14.80
C PHE A 367 18.49 -20.00 -14.27
N SER A 368 18.10 -18.74 -14.03
CA SER A 368 18.77 -17.86 -13.07
C SER A 368 18.05 -17.96 -11.71
N GLN A 369 18.85 -18.20 -10.66
CA GLN A 369 18.40 -18.27 -9.27
C GLN A 369 17.99 -16.89 -8.76
N GLY A 370 16.73 -16.71 -8.32
CA GLY A 370 16.34 -15.55 -7.53
C GLY A 370 14.88 -15.53 -7.11
N CYS A 371 14.59 -15.76 -5.82
CA CYS A 371 13.25 -15.64 -5.21
C CYS A 371 12.58 -14.28 -5.46
N ALA A 372 13.37 -13.24 -5.73
CA ALA A 372 12.89 -11.89 -6.04
C ALA A 372 12.24 -11.78 -7.44
N ALA A 373 12.60 -12.62 -8.42
CA ALA A 373 11.96 -12.63 -9.74
C ALA A 373 10.47 -13.02 -9.65
N TRP A 374 10.15 -14.06 -8.85
CA TRP A 374 8.77 -14.51 -8.63
C TRP A 374 7.85 -13.42 -8.07
N PHE A 375 8.34 -12.61 -7.12
CA PHE A 375 7.59 -11.47 -6.58
C PHE A 375 7.53 -10.29 -7.57
N ALA A 376 8.59 -10.13 -8.38
CA ALA A 376 8.67 -9.12 -9.42
C ALA A 376 7.78 -9.43 -10.63
N ASP A 377 7.28 -10.66 -10.82
CA ASP A 377 6.44 -11.02 -11.97
C ASP A 377 5.09 -10.30 -11.99
N SER A 378 4.52 -9.90 -10.84
CA SER A 378 3.28 -9.10 -10.83
C SER A 378 3.18 -8.13 -9.65
N ASN A 379 2.52 -7.00 -9.86
CA ASN A 379 2.23 -6.04 -8.77
C ASN A 379 1.37 -6.67 -7.66
N LYS A 380 0.70 -7.80 -7.94
CA LYS A 380 -0.13 -8.54 -6.99
C LYS A 380 0.72 -9.38 -6.03
N LYS A 381 1.87 -9.89 -6.50
CA LYS A 381 2.81 -10.70 -5.71
C LYS A 381 3.79 -9.83 -4.91
N ALA A 382 3.92 -8.55 -5.25
CA ALA A 382 4.91 -7.64 -4.66
C ALA A 382 4.78 -7.48 -3.13
N LEU A 383 3.56 -7.56 -2.58
CA LEU A 383 3.34 -7.48 -1.13
C LEU A 383 3.72 -8.76 -0.37
N LEU A 384 3.90 -9.89 -1.06
CA LEU A 384 4.24 -11.16 -0.40
C LEU A 384 5.72 -11.23 0.03
N ALA A 385 6.59 -10.39 -0.55
CA ALA A 385 7.99 -10.28 -0.17
C ALA A 385 8.14 -9.85 1.30
N GLU A 386 9.18 -10.30 2.02
CA GLU A 386 9.39 -9.94 3.43
C GLU A 386 9.43 -8.43 3.64
N VAL A 387 10.17 -7.72 2.77
CA VAL A 387 10.30 -6.27 2.79
C VAL A 387 9.75 -5.68 1.50
N GLY A 388 8.69 -4.88 1.62
CA GLY A 388 8.11 -4.14 0.50
C GLY A 388 8.24 -2.63 0.69
N VAL A 389 8.63 -1.92 -0.37
CA VAL A 389 8.56 -0.45 -0.44
C VAL A 389 7.67 -0.08 -1.62
N GLY A 390 6.69 0.80 -1.44
CA GLY A 390 5.77 1.12 -2.51
C GLY A 390 4.86 2.30 -2.20
N THR A 391 3.92 2.58 -3.10
CA THR A 391 2.89 3.55 -2.78
C THR A 391 1.90 2.95 -1.78
N LEU A 392 1.39 3.77 -0.85
CA LEU A 392 0.41 3.31 0.13
C LEU A 392 -0.86 2.75 -0.55
N ASP A 393 -1.18 3.22 -1.77
CA ASP A 393 -2.26 2.68 -2.60
C ASP A 393 -2.22 1.16 -2.73
N GLN A 394 -1.03 0.54 -2.82
CA GLN A 394 -0.91 -0.92 -2.91
C GLN A 394 -1.46 -1.62 -1.67
N ALA A 395 -1.23 -1.05 -0.48
CA ALA A 395 -1.79 -1.57 0.76
C ALA A 395 -3.29 -1.22 0.90
N LEU A 396 -3.70 -0.03 0.49
CA LEU A 396 -5.11 0.39 0.50
C LEU A 396 -5.98 -0.50 -0.40
N MET A 397 -5.43 -1.00 -1.51
CA MET A 397 -6.10 -1.96 -2.39
C MET A 397 -6.46 -3.29 -1.70
N ALA A 398 -5.83 -3.64 -0.58
CA ALA A 398 -6.16 -4.85 0.17
C ALA A 398 -7.58 -4.80 0.79
N VAL A 399 -8.08 -3.61 1.11
CA VAL A 399 -9.40 -3.39 1.71
C VAL A 399 -10.43 -2.84 0.71
N MET A 400 -10.14 -2.95 -0.59
CA MET A 400 -11.01 -2.53 -1.69
C MET A 400 -11.44 -3.75 -2.52
N PRO A 401 -12.54 -3.66 -3.30
CA PRO A 401 -13.08 -4.76 -4.11
C PRO A 401 -12.28 -4.99 -5.40
N PHE A 402 -10.96 -5.15 -5.28
CA PHE A 402 -10.11 -5.52 -6.40
C PHE A 402 -9.95 -7.03 -6.49
N LYS A 403 -9.73 -7.52 -7.72
CA LYS A 403 -9.37 -8.91 -7.97
C LYS A 403 -8.08 -9.24 -7.19
N HIS A 404 -8.09 -10.36 -6.49
CA HIS A 404 -6.99 -10.82 -5.63
C HIS A 404 -6.64 -9.84 -4.49
N ASN A 405 -7.64 -9.27 -3.82
CA ASN A 405 -7.43 -8.54 -2.56
C ASN A 405 -6.91 -9.47 -1.45
N ASN A 406 -7.33 -10.74 -1.43
CA ASN A 406 -6.85 -11.81 -0.56
C ASN A 406 -5.31 -11.94 -0.55
N LEU A 407 -4.65 -11.95 -1.71
CA LEU A 407 -3.19 -11.99 -1.81
C LEU A 407 -2.52 -10.79 -1.15
N ARG A 408 -3.14 -9.61 -1.23
CA ARG A 408 -2.62 -8.39 -0.59
C ARG A 408 -2.80 -8.43 0.92
N LEU A 409 -3.92 -9.00 1.40
CA LEU A 409 -4.13 -9.22 2.83
C LEU A 409 -3.11 -10.21 3.38
N LEU A 410 -2.88 -11.33 2.69
CA LEU A 410 -1.82 -12.29 3.04
C LEU A 410 -0.44 -11.64 3.03
N GLY A 411 -0.15 -10.84 2.01
CA GLY A 411 1.11 -10.10 1.92
C GLY A 411 1.28 -9.03 3.00
N LEU A 412 0.22 -8.54 3.64
CA LEU A 412 0.35 -7.62 4.78
C LEU A 412 0.33 -8.35 6.12
N ASP A 413 0.06 -9.66 6.14
CA ASP A 413 0.07 -10.46 7.37
C ASP A 413 1.47 -10.61 7.94
N ASN A 414 1.60 -10.60 9.27
CA ASN A 414 2.87 -10.65 9.99
C ASN A 414 3.90 -9.57 9.55
N LYS A 415 3.43 -8.43 9.02
CA LYS A 415 4.27 -7.29 8.66
C LYS A 415 3.94 -6.06 9.49
N VAL A 416 4.95 -5.23 9.74
CA VAL A 416 4.72 -3.87 10.22
C VAL A 416 4.29 -3.00 9.03
N LEU A 417 3.12 -2.38 9.11
CA LEU A 417 2.69 -1.38 8.14
C LEU A 417 3.26 -0.01 8.53
N LEU A 418 4.18 0.52 7.72
CA LEU A 418 4.66 1.90 7.84
C LEU A 418 3.94 2.75 6.78
N ALA A 419 3.25 3.79 7.21
CA ALA A 419 2.65 4.76 6.29
C ALA A 419 3.25 6.14 6.54
N ASP A 420 3.88 6.71 5.51
CA ASP A 420 4.54 8.01 5.58
C ASP A 420 3.67 9.13 5.00
N GLU A 421 3.90 10.35 5.48
CA GLU A 421 3.21 11.58 5.08
C GLU A 421 1.67 11.44 5.08
N ILE A 422 1.11 10.80 6.11
CA ILE A 422 -0.32 10.47 6.14
C ILE A 422 -1.26 11.70 6.15
N HIS A 423 -0.73 12.89 6.41
CA HIS A 423 -1.45 14.16 6.29
C HIS A 423 -1.75 14.56 4.84
N ALA A 424 -1.02 14.03 3.86
CA ALA A 424 -1.21 14.37 2.45
C ALA A 424 -2.46 13.74 1.83
N TYR A 425 -3.10 12.78 2.53
CA TYR A 425 -4.27 12.08 2.01
C TYR A 425 -5.56 12.89 2.15
N ASP A 426 -6.34 12.90 1.08
CA ASP A 426 -7.67 13.51 1.10
C ASP A 426 -8.64 12.72 2.00
N ALA A 427 -9.85 13.26 2.18
CA ALA A 427 -10.86 12.65 3.03
C ALA A 427 -11.35 11.27 2.52
N TYR A 428 -11.23 11.00 1.22
CA TYR A 428 -11.61 9.70 0.65
C TYR A 428 -10.56 8.64 0.99
N MET A 429 -9.29 8.94 0.71
CA MET A 429 -8.16 8.06 1.02
C MET A 429 -8.02 7.85 2.52
N SER A 430 -8.27 8.88 3.34
CA SER A 430 -8.29 8.77 4.80
C SER A 430 -9.26 7.70 5.30
N ARG A 431 -10.46 7.59 4.69
CA ARG A 431 -11.44 6.56 5.08
C ARG A 431 -10.99 5.14 4.72
N ILE A 432 -10.31 4.98 3.59
CA ILE A 432 -9.74 3.68 3.20
C ILE A 432 -8.57 3.32 4.12
N LEU A 433 -7.75 4.29 4.49
CA LEU A 433 -6.67 4.13 5.46
C LEU A 433 -7.21 3.72 6.84
N GLU A 434 -8.30 4.34 7.31
CA GLU A 434 -9.01 3.93 8.54
C GLU A 434 -9.42 2.44 8.47
N SER A 435 -10.02 1.99 7.36
CA SER A 435 -10.38 0.57 7.17
C SER A 435 -9.15 -0.35 7.13
N LEU A 436 -8.06 0.08 6.50
CA LEU A 436 -6.81 -0.68 6.45
C LEU A 436 -6.21 -0.83 7.85
N ILE A 437 -6.13 0.24 8.63
CA ILE A 437 -5.62 0.24 10.00
C ILE A 437 -6.46 -0.69 10.88
N GLU A 438 -7.79 -0.63 10.75
CA GLU A 438 -8.70 -1.52 11.47
C GLU A 438 -8.43 -3.00 11.13
N GLN A 439 -8.16 -3.31 9.87
CA GLN A 439 -7.82 -4.67 9.43
C GLN A 439 -6.44 -5.14 9.90
N GLN A 440 -5.43 -4.27 9.88
CA GLN A 440 -4.11 -4.59 10.43
C GLN A 440 -4.20 -4.91 11.93
N ALA A 441 -4.94 -4.09 12.67
CA ALA A 441 -5.17 -4.31 14.09
C ALA A 441 -5.91 -5.64 14.37
N ARG A 442 -6.90 -6.01 13.55
CA ARG A 442 -7.59 -7.32 13.64
C ARG A 442 -6.67 -8.50 13.38
N SER A 443 -5.78 -8.35 12.40
CA SER A 443 -4.82 -9.40 12.02
C SER A 443 -3.69 -9.56 13.05
N GLY A 444 -3.59 -8.66 14.03
CA GLY A 444 -2.53 -8.69 15.05
C GLY A 444 -1.26 -7.95 14.63
N ASN A 445 -1.30 -7.20 13.53
CA ASN A 445 -0.16 -6.47 13.00
C ASN A 445 0.01 -5.10 13.66
N CYS A 446 1.26 -4.67 13.78
CA CYS A 446 1.59 -3.33 14.27
C CYS A 446 1.59 -2.31 13.13
N VAL A 447 1.18 -1.08 13.44
CA VAL A 447 1.09 0.02 12.47
C VAL A 447 1.90 1.22 12.97
N ILE A 448 2.71 1.80 12.08
CA ILE A 448 3.47 3.03 12.35
C ILE A 448 3.06 4.08 11.32
N LEU A 449 2.53 5.20 11.80
CA LEU A 449 2.10 6.32 10.98
C LEU A 449 3.05 7.50 11.19
N LEU A 450 3.59 8.02 10.10
CA LEU A 450 4.48 9.18 10.11
C LEU A 450 3.75 10.36 9.51
N SER A 451 3.82 11.50 10.19
CA SER A 451 3.21 12.73 9.73
C SER A 451 4.06 13.93 10.07
N ALA A 452 4.01 14.95 9.21
CA ALA A 452 4.50 16.26 9.56
C ALA A 452 3.55 16.92 10.57
N THR A 453 2.25 16.82 10.35
CA THR A 453 1.22 17.45 11.20
C THR A 453 -0.12 16.73 11.05
N LEU A 454 -0.87 16.50 12.13
CA LEU A 454 -2.25 16.02 12.06
C LEU A 454 -3.18 16.91 12.87
N SER A 455 -4.40 17.10 12.37
CA SER A 455 -5.49 17.65 13.18
C SER A 455 -5.96 16.64 14.23
N GLN A 456 -6.53 17.12 15.33
CA GLN A 456 -7.10 16.29 16.39
C GLN A 456 -8.16 15.35 15.83
N GLN A 457 -9.00 15.84 14.91
CA GLN A 457 -10.01 15.02 14.26
C GLN A 457 -9.40 13.85 13.47
N GLN A 458 -8.27 14.04 12.79
CA GLN A 458 -7.58 12.94 12.09
C GLN A 458 -7.01 11.95 13.11
N ARG A 459 -6.37 12.43 14.18
CA ARG A 459 -5.81 11.57 15.24
C ARG A 459 -6.89 10.71 15.91
N ASP A 460 -8.03 11.32 16.25
CA ASP A 460 -9.18 10.63 16.85
C ASP A 460 -9.66 9.48 15.96
N LYS A 461 -9.78 9.72 14.65
CA LYS A 461 -10.22 8.71 13.69
C LYS A 461 -9.22 7.57 13.53
N LEU A 462 -7.93 7.87 13.46
CA LEU A 462 -6.87 6.87 13.33
C LEU A 462 -6.80 5.97 14.57
N VAL A 463 -6.79 6.56 15.77
CA VAL A 463 -6.79 5.82 17.05
C VAL A 463 -8.08 5.01 17.22
N ALA A 464 -9.25 5.59 16.90
CA ALA A 464 -10.51 4.88 16.98
C ALA A 464 -10.57 3.69 16.02
N SER A 465 -10.03 3.83 14.80
CA SER A 465 -10.04 2.76 13.80
C SER A 465 -9.14 1.59 14.21
N PHE A 466 -7.95 1.88 14.72
CA PHE A 466 -7.10 0.84 15.30
C PHE A 466 -7.75 0.15 16.50
N SER A 467 -8.35 0.95 17.40
CA SER A 467 -9.00 0.42 18.60
C SER A 467 -10.17 -0.50 18.26
N ARG A 468 -11.01 -0.13 17.28
CA ARG A 468 -12.09 -1.00 16.77
C ARG A 468 -11.56 -2.35 16.29
N GLY A 469 -10.41 -2.36 15.61
CA GLY A 469 -9.79 -3.59 15.13
C GLY A 469 -9.21 -4.45 16.26
N SER A 470 -8.66 -3.84 17.31
CA SER A 470 -8.18 -4.54 18.51
C SER A 470 -9.27 -4.88 19.55
N GLY A 471 -10.54 -4.67 19.23
CA GLY A 471 -11.67 -4.92 20.15
C GLY A 471 -11.67 -4.00 21.39
N CYS A 472 -11.11 -2.81 21.28
CA CYS A 472 -11.03 -1.80 22.33
C CYS A 472 -11.75 -0.51 21.90
N ALA A 473 -12.12 0.32 22.88
CA ALA A 473 -12.67 1.65 22.63
C ALA A 473 -11.77 2.67 23.31
N LEU A 474 -10.86 3.29 22.54
CA LEU A 474 -9.95 4.32 23.02
C LEU A 474 -10.11 5.58 22.18
N ALA A 475 -9.89 6.71 22.81
CA ALA A 475 -9.83 8.02 22.15
C ALA A 475 -8.37 8.47 22.06
N ALA A 476 -8.04 9.27 21.04
CA ALA A 476 -6.73 9.92 21.00
C ALA A 476 -6.63 10.95 22.13
N PRO A 477 -5.42 11.23 22.64
CA PRO A 477 -5.26 12.22 23.69
C PRO A 477 -5.59 13.60 23.12
N LEU A 478 -6.27 14.44 23.90
CA LEU A 478 -6.53 15.83 23.53
C LEU A 478 -5.24 16.61 23.70
N LEU A 479 -4.84 17.32 22.64
CA LEU A 479 -3.61 18.09 22.61
C LEU A 479 -3.94 19.57 22.34
N GLY A 480 -3.31 20.46 23.10
CA GLY A 480 -3.42 21.91 22.98
C GLY A 480 -2.72 22.44 21.72
N ASP A 481 -2.79 23.76 21.49
CA ASP A 481 -2.30 24.35 20.24
C ASP A 481 -0.76 24.43 20.17
N ASP A 482 -0.08 24.31 21.32
CA ASP A 482 1.39 24.32 21.46
C ASP A 482 2.00 22.90 21.60
N ASP A 483 1.15 21.85 21.61
CA ASP A 483 1.57 20.46 21.82
C ASP A 483 2.08 19.82 20.51
N TYR A 484 3.32 20.14 20.16
CA TYR A 484 4.04 19.58 19.00
C TYR A 484 5.56 19.82 19.13
N PRO A 485 6.44 18.86 18.77
CA PRO A 485 6.17 17.52 18.22
C PRO A 485 5.59 16.52 19.22
N TRP A 486 5.04 15.41 18.71
CA TRP A 486 4.30 14.47 19.55
C TRP A 486 4.47 13.00 19.15
N LEU A 487 4.52 12.14 20.16
CA LEU A 487 4.51 10.69 19.98
C LEU A 487 3.29 10.10 20.68
N THR A 488 2.46 9.40 19.91
CA THR A 488 1.30 8.65 20.42
C THR A 488 1.52 7.16 20.20
N GLN A 489 1.34 6.36 21.24
CA GLN A 489 1.35 4.91 21.17
C GLN A 489 0.04 4.38 21.73
N VAL A 490 -0.62 3.48 20.99
CA VAL A 490 -1.77 2.71 21.48
C VAL A 490 -1.28 1.29 21.73
N ALA A 491 -1.28 0.87 22.99
CA ALA A 491 -0.84 -0.45 23.41
C ALA A 491 -1.94 -1.10 24.28
N GLY A 492 -2.67 -2.04 23.69
CA GLY A 492 -3.77 -2.70 24.39
C GLY A 492 -4.91 -1.73 24.74
N ARG A 493 -5.10 -1.46 26.03
CA ARG A 493 -6.12 -0.53 26.55
C ARG A 493 -5.54 0.82 26.99
N GLU A 494 -4.26 1.05 26.74
CA GLU A 494 -3.56 2.25 27.15
C GLU A 494 -3.17 3.08 25.92
N VAL A 495 -3.27 4.40 26.09
CA VAL A 495 -2.78 5.37 25.12
C VAL A 495 -1.66 6.16 25.79
N ILE A 496 -0.42 5.85 25.40
CA ILE A 496 0.77 6.54 25.87
C ILE A 496 0.98 7.74 24.97
N SER A 497 1.05 8.92 25.59
CA SER A 497 1.10 10.20 24.92
C SER A 497 2.24 11.00 25.52
N ARG A 498 3.21 11.43 24.70
CA ARG A 498 4.35 12.21 25.20
C ARG A 498 4.84 13.22 24.19
N TYR A 499 5.20 14.38 24.74
CA TYR A 499 5.98 15.39 24.04
C TYR A 499 7.38 14.86 23.71
N VAL A 500 7.86 15.16 22.50
CA VAL A 500 9.22 14.86 22.07
C VAL A 500 9.79 16.13 21.46
N ALA A 501 10.91 16.61 21.99
CA ALA A 501 11.57 17.81 21.44
C ALA A 501 11.96 17.58 19.97
N THR A 502 11.90 18.62 19.13
CA THR A 502 12.44 18.51 17.77
C THR A 502 13.95 18.72 17.77
N ARG A 503 14.59 18.38 16.66
CA ARG A 503 16.01 18.66 16.44
C ARG A 503 16.21 20.15 16.15
N LYS A 504 17.12 20.82 16.86
CA LYS A 504 17.32 22.28 16.73
C LYS A 504 17.66 22.75 15.32
N GLU A 505 18.45 21.97 14.56
CA GLU A 505 18.83 22.37 13.19
C GLU A 505 17.67 22.37 12.17
N VAL A 506 16.50 21.84 12.54
CA VAL A 506 15.29 21.85 11.69
C VAL A 506 14.20 22.79 12.19
N GLU A 507 14.45 23.52 13.29
CA GLU A 507 13.58 24.62 13.74
C GLU A 507 13.73 25.80 12.78
N ARG A 508 12.60 26.33 12.29
CA ARG A 508 12.59 27.39 11.27
C ARG A 508 11.44 28.36 11.45
N SER A 509 11.71 29.61 11.08
CA SER A 509 10.70 30.66 10.95
C SER A 509 10.76 31.22 9.54
N VAL A 510 9.64 31.11 8.81
CA VAL A 510 9.49 31.64 7.46
C VAL A 510 8.48 32.78 7.49
N ASN A 511 8.90 33.97 7.08
CA ASN A 511 8.02 35.14 7.02
C ASN A 511 7.02 35.02 5.86
N ILE A 512 5.79 35.49 6.06
CA ILE A 512 4.77 35.49 5.02
C ILE A 512 4.65 36.88 4.40
N GLY A 513 4.69 36.94 3.08
CA GLY A 513 4.30 38.11 2.29
C GLY A 513 3.14 37.78 1.35
N TRP A 514 2.47 38.81 0.85
CA TRP A 514 1.30 38.69 -0.02
C TRP A 514 1.55 39.38 -1.35
N LEU A 515 1.14 38.72 -2.43
CA LEU A 515 1.07 39.28 -3.78
C LEU A 515 -0.37 39.16 -4.26
N ASP A 516 -0.87 40.20 -4.87
CA ASP A 516 -2.26 40.36 -5.32
C ASP A 516 -2.45 40.02 -6.80
N ASN A 517 -1.37 40.08 -7.60
CA ASN A 517 -1.41 39.84 -9.03
C ASN A 517 -0.15 39.14 -9.57
N GLU A 518 -0.29 38.57 -10.77
CA GLU A 518 0.80 37.82 -11.42
C GLU A 518 1.96 38.71 -11.89
N GLU A 519 1.70 39.97 -12.24
CA GLU A 519 2.75 40.89 -12.70
C GLU A 519 3.72 41.25 -11.56
N ALA A 520 3.20 41.40 -10.34
CA ALA A 520 4.00 41.56 -9.13
C ALA A 520 4.87 40.31 -8.85
N CYS A 521 4.34 39.11 -9.13
CA CYS A 521 5.11 37.86 -9.03
C CYS A 521 6.26 37.83 -10.03
N LEU A 522 6.01 38.18 -11.29
CA LEU A 522 7.02 38.23 -12.35
C LEU A 522 8.13 39.25 -12.02
N THR A 523 7.74 40.44 -11.58
CA THR A 523 8.69 41.49 -11.15
C THR A 523 9.59 41.00 -10.02
N ARG A 524 9.01 40.31 -9.02
CA ARG A 524 9.80 39.75 -7.90
C ARG A 524 10.74 38.65 -8.34
N ILE A 525 10.35 37.82 -9.32
CA ILE A 525 11.20 36.77 -9.89
C ILE A 525 12.41 37.39 -10.60
N GLU A 526 12.17 38.39 -11.45
CA GLU A 526 13.21 39.12 -12.16
C GLU A 526 14.19 39.78 -11.18
N GLN A 527 13.67 40.43 -10.13
CA GLN A 527 14.49 41.01 -9.06
C GLN A 527 15.35 39.94 -8.36
N SER A 528 14.75 38.84 -7.90
CA SER A 528 15.49 37.77 -7.18
C SER A 528 16.61 37.18 -8.04
N ALA A 529 16.30 36.93 -9.32
CA ALA A 529 17.27 36.37 -10.26
C ALA A 529 18.42 37.36 -10.52
N SER A 530 18.15 38.67 -10.62
CA SER A 530 19.17 39.71 -10.79
C SER A 530 20.10 39.85 -9.57
N GLU A 531 19.58 39.57 -8.37
CA GLU A 531 20.35 39.53 -7.12
C GLU A 531 21.14 38.21 -6.97
N GLY A 532 21.07 37.31 -7.96
CA GLY A 532 21.75 36.02 -7.96
C GLY A 532 21.08 34.96 -7.07
N ARG A 533 19.88 35.23 -6.54
CA ARG A 533 19.14 34.29 -5.69
C ARG A 533 18.39 33.25 -6.52
N CYS A 534 18.25 32.04 -5.96
CA CYS A 534 17.39 31.00 -6.48
C CYS A 534 15.94 31.24 -6.03
N ILE A 535 15.01 31.32 -6.98
CA ILE A 535 13.59 31.50 -6.69
C ILE A 535 12.73 30.40 -7.32
N ALA A 536 11.76 29.89 -6.56
CA ALA A 536 10.73 29.01 -7.08
C ALA A 536 9.36 29.68 -7.09
N TRP A 537 8.56 29.44 -8.14
CA TRP A 537 7.12 29.74 -8.13
C TRP A 537 6.31 28.45 -8.29
N ILE A 538 5.58 28.09 -7.23
CA ILE A 538 4.71 26.93 -7.17
C ILE A 538 3.31 27.31 -7.59
N ARG A 539 2.91 26.83 -8.77
CA ARG A 539 1.56 27.01 -9.34
C ARG A 539 0.69 25.82 -8.99
N ASN A 540 -0.58 26.05 -8.69
CA ASN A 540 -1.50 24.96 -8.38
C ASN A 540 -1.95 24.15 -9.62
N SER A 541 -1.79 24.72 -10.83
CA SER A 541 -2.19 24.06 -12.08
C SER A 541 -1.03 23.98 -13.07
N ILE A 542 -1.02 22.90 -13.85
CA ILE A 542 0.00 22.66 -14.87
C ILE A 542 -0.11 23.70 -16.00
N ASP A 543 -1.34 24.04 -16.39
CA ASP A 543 -1.58 24.99 -17.48
C ASP A 543 -1.07 26.39 -17.10
N ASP A 544 -1.22 26.79 -15.83
CA ASP A 544 -0.63 28.03 -15.34
C ASP A 544 0.90 27.98 -15.25
N ALA A 545 1.48 26.89 -14.77
CA ALA A 545 2.94 26.73 -14.73
C ALA A 545 3.56 26.87 -16.12
N VAL A 546 2.98 26.20 -17.13
CA VAL A 546 3.43 26.26 -18.53
C VAL A 546 3.26 27.68 -19.09
N ARG A 547 2.14 28.36 -18.79
CA ARG A 547 1.90 29.72 -19.26
C ARG A 547 2.92 30.70 -18.69
N ILE A 548 3.15 30.69 -17.38
CA ILE A 548 4.11 31.56 -16.71
C ILE A 548 5.54 31.29 -17.19
N TYR A 549 5.92 30.02 -17.36
CA TYR A 549 7.21 29.66 -17.92
C TYR A 549 7.43 30.28 -19.32
N ARG A 550 6.45 30.17 -20.22
CA ARG A 550 6.51 30.80 -21.54
C ARG A 550 6.55 32.33 -21.47
N GLN A 551 5.84 32.93 -20.52
CA GLN A 551 5.83 34.38 -20.32
C GLN A 551 7.19 34.90 -19.84
N LEU A 552 7.86 34.20 -18.92
CA LEU A 552 9.21 34.55 -18.46
C LEU A 552 10.23 34.46 -19.62
N LEU A 553 10.13 33.42 -20.45
CA LEU A 553 10.98 33.29 -21.64
C LEU A 553 10.75 34.44 -22.63
N ALA A 554 9.49 34.83 -22.86
CA ALA A 554 9.14 35.91 -23.79
C ALA A 554 9.61 37.29 -23.31
N ARG A 555 9.65 37.53 -21.99
CA ARG A 555 10.14 38.79 -21.41
C ARG A 555 11.65 38.97 -21.57
N GLY A 556 12.41 37.86 -21.60
CA GLY A 556 13.86 37.88 -21.87
C GLY A 556 14.74 38.51 -20.78
N ALA A 557 14.16 38.89 -19.62
CA ALA A 557 14.90 39.49 -18.50
C ALA A 557 15.84 38.49 -17.79
N ILE A 558 15.56 37.19 -17.92
CA ILE A 558 16.36 36.10 -17.34
C ILE A 558 16.78 35.17 -18.49
N PRO A 559 18.07 34.75 -18.57
CA PRO A 559 18.52 33.82 -19.59
C PRO A 559 17.72 32.51 -19.57
N ALA A 560 17.36 31.99 -20.74
CA ALA A 560 16.48 30.83 -20.87
C ALA A 560 17.02 29.58 -20.16
N GLU A 561 18.34 29.39 -20.18
CA GLU A 561 19.05 28.29 -19.52
C GLU A 561 18.98 28.34 -17.98
N LYS A 562 18.56 29.47 -17.41
CA LYS A 562 18.36 29.66 -15.97
C LYS A 562 16.92 29.46 -15.53
N ILE A 563 15.97 29.30 -16.46
CA ILE A 563 14.55 29.07 -16.16
C ILE A 563 14.25 27.59 -16.37
N SER A 564 13.74 26.93 -15.33
CA SER A 564 13.35 25.52 -15.36
C SER A 564 11.85 25.36 -15.13
N LEU A 565 11.24 24.37 -15.78
CA LEU A 565 9.83 24.00 -15.61
C LEU A 565 9.73 22.56 -15.12
N PHE A 566 9.00 22.33 -14.03
CA PHE A 566 8.79 20.98 -13.52
C PHE A 566 7.34 20.67 -13.11
N HIS A 567 6.74 19.65 -13.72
CA HIS A 567 5.37 19.21 -13.47
C HIS A 567 5.17 17.73 -13.84
N SER A 568 4.01 17.16 -13.52
CA SER A 568 3.76 15.72 -13.73
C SER A 568 3.48 15.30 -15.18
N ARG A 569 3.05 16.20 -16.08
CA ARG A 569 2.70 15.92 -17.50
C ARG A 569 3.93 15.86 -18.44
N PHE A 570 5.00 15.19 -18.03
CA PHE A 570 6.13 14.85 -18.92
C PHE A 570 6.11 13.36 -19.25
N ALA A 571 6.69 12.96 -20.38
CA ALA A 571 7.00 11.56 -20.64
C ALA A 571 7.95 11.03 -19.55
N PHE A 572 7.88 9.73 -19.22
CA PHE A 572 8.58 9.18 -18.06
C PHE A 572 10.10 9.47 -18.08
N TYR A 573 10.77 9.22 -19.21
CA TYR A 573 12.20 9.48 -19.36
C TYR A 573 12.54 10.97 -19.25
N ASP A 574 11.75 11.84 -19.88
CA ASP A 574 11.92 13.30 -19.76
C ASP A 574 11.73 13.77 -18.33
N ARG A 575 10.74 13.22 -17.62
CA ARG A 575 10.48 13.55 -16.22
C ARG A 575 11.68 13.21 -15.36
N GLN A 576 12.25 12.01 -15.53
CA GLN A 576 13.43 11.58 -14.77
C GLN A 576 14.66 12.46 -15.05
N ARG A 577 14.88 12.82 -16.32
CA ARG A 577 15.93 13.75 -16.72
C ARG A 577 15.74 15.13 -16.06
N ILE A 578 14.54 15.72 -16.17
CA ILE A 578 14.21 17.03 -15.59
C ILE A 578 14.32 17.02 -14.06
N GLU A 579 13.90 15.93 -13.42
CA GLU A 579 14.05 15.75 -11.97
C GLU A 579 15.51 15.75 -11.55
N THR A 580 16.36 15.02 -12.29
CA THR A 580 17.81 14.96 -12.07
C THR A 580 18.47 16.34 -12.28
N GLU A 581 18.09 17.06 -13.34
CA GLU A 581 18.55 18.43 -13.61
C GLU A 581 18.09 19.41 -12.52
N THR A 582 16.86 19.26 -12.03
CA THR A 582 16.34 20.09 -10.94
C THR A 582 17.12 19.84 -9.65
N LEU A 583 17.43 18.59 -9.34
CA LEU A 583 18.25 18.22 -8.17
C LEU A 583 19.69 18.71 -8.31
N SER A 584 20.30 18.66 -9.50
CA SER A 584 21.67 19.17 -9.69
C SER A 584 21.75 20.70 -9.56
N HIS A 585 20.70 21.41 -10.00
CA HIS A 585 20.63 22.87 -9.91
C HIS A 585 20.26 23.36 -8.52
N PHE A 586 19.33 22.70 -7.83
CA PHE A 586 18.73 23.19 -6.59
C PHE A 586 18.96 22.28 -5.38
N GLY A 587 19.74 21.21 -5.51
CA GLY A 587 20.00 20.26 -4.43
C GLY A 587 21.04 20.73 -3.41
N LYS A 588 21.52 19.76 -2.63
CA LYS A 588 22.51 19.93 -1.57
C LYS A 588 23.91 20.24 -2.10
N ASP A 589 24.28 19.67 -3.25
CA ASP A 589 25.63 19.79 -3.81
C ASP A 589 25.96 21.24 -4.21
N ASP A 590 27.22 21.61 -4.00
CA ASP A 590 27.70 22.98 -4.22
C ASP A 590 27.93 23.21 -5.72
N SER A 591 26.91 23.69 -6.42
CA SER A 591 27.05 24.09 -7.82
C SER A 591 27.18 25.61 -7.93
N THR A 592 28.28 26.07 -8.51
CA THR A 592 28.45 27.45 -9.00
C THR A 592 27.36 27.87 -9.99
N GLN A 593 26.58 26.90 -10.47
CA GLN A 593 25.47 27.06 -11.39
C GLN A 593 24.17 27.55 -10.74
N ARG A 594 24.04 27.59 -9.41
CA ARG A 594 22.81 28.05 -8.72
C ARG A 594 22.41 29.50 -9.01
N ALA A 595 23.40 30.38 -9.14
CA ALA A 595 23.17 31.82 -9.08
C ALA A 595 22.16 32.34 -10.12
N GLY A 596 21.06 32.91 -9.62
CA GLY A 596 20.00 33.53 -10.41
C GLY A 596 19.12 32.56 -11.20
N ARG A 597 18.98 31.30 -10.74
CA ARG A 597 18.08 30.32 -11.35
C ARG A 597 16.64 30.46 -10.87
N VAL A 598 15.70 30.17 -11.76
CA VAL A 598 14.26 30.23 -11.52
C VAL A 598 13.64 28.87 -11.78
N LEU A 599 12.86 28.37 -10.84
CA LEU A 599 12.07 27.15 -10.99
C LEU A 599 10.58 27.47 -11.00
N ILE A 600 9.91 27.21 -12.12
CA ILE A 600 8.45 27.18 -12.19
C ILE A 600 8.01 25.73 -12.01
N ALA A 601 7.22 25.45 -10.98
CA ALA A 601 6.81 24.09 -10.70
C ALA A 601 5.35 24.00 -10.28
N THR A 602 4.81 22.78 -10.33
CA THR A 602 3.56 22.46 -9.65
C THR A 602 3.84 21.78 -8.31
N GLN A 603 2.82 21.15 -7.72
CA GLN A 603 2.91 20.42 -6.44
C GLN A 603 3.96 19.28 -6.45
N VAL A 604 4.58 18.96 -7.59
CA VAL A 604 5.60 17.93 -7.69
C VAL A 604 6.80 18.17 -6.78
N ILE A 605 7.11 19.43 -6.43
CA ILE A 605 8.24 19.76 -5.54
C ILE A 605 7.87 19.76 -4.04
N GLU A 606 6.59 19.56 -3.71
CA GLU A 606 6.11 19.51 -2.33
C GLU A 606 6.61 18.27 -1.60
N GLN A 607 6.76 17.15 -2.30
CA GLN A 607 7.04 15.85 -1.69
C GLN A 607 8.36 15.26 -2.21
N SER A 608 9.24 14.88 -1.26
CA SER A 608 10.48 14.10 -1.47
C SER A 608 11.55 14.61 -2.42
N LEU A 609 11.48 15.86 -2.89
CA LEU A 609 12.60 16.53 -3.55
C LEU A 609 13.45 17.29 -2.52
N ASP A 610 14.74 16.94 -2.46
CA ASP A 610 15.73 17.61 -1.61
C ASP A 610 16.26 18.86 -2.29
N ILE A 611 15.41 19.90 -2.35
CA ILE A 611 15.73 21.19 -2.96
C ILE A 611 15.78 22.33 -1.93
N ASP A 612 16.61 23.33 -2.20
CA ASP A 612 16.83 24.51 -1.37
C ASP A 612 16.60 25.81 -2.16
N MET A 613 15.65 26.62 -1.75
CA MET A 613 15.33 27.90 -2.41
C MET A 613 15.66 29.07 -1.49
N ASP A 614 16.17 30.16 -2.07
CA ASP A 614 16.41 31.40 -1.31
C ASP A 614 15.10 32.16 -1.12
N ASP A 615 14.32 32.28 -2.21
CA ASP A 615 13.02 32.93 -2.25
C ASP A 615 11.96 31.97 -2.83
N MET A 616 10.70 32.13 -2.43
CA MET A 616 9.61 31.30 -2.96
C MET A 616 8.32 32.11 -3.10
N ILE A 617 7.68 31.94 -4.26
CA ILE A 617 6.31 32.34 -4.52
C ILE A 617 5.45 31.07 -4.56
N SER A 618 4.28 31.13 -3.94
CA SER A 618 3.31 30.05 -3.95
C SER A 618 1.94 30.61 -4.25
N ASP A 619 1.17 29.94 -5.10
CA ASP A 619 -0.27 30.18 -5.13
C ASP A 619 -0.89 29.82 -3.77
N LEU A 620 -1.98 30.49 -3.39
CA LEU A 620 -2.75 30.13 -2.20
C LEU A 620 -3.15 28.65 -2.26
N ALA A 621 -2.85 27.92 -1.19
CA ALA A 621 -3.12 26.50 -1.05
C ALA A 621 -3.51 26.21 0.42
N PRO A 622 -4.04 25.02 0.72
CA PRO A 622 -4.28 24.62 2.11
C PRO A 622 -3.00 24.72 2.96
N ILE A 623 -3.18 25.03 4.24
CA ILE A 623 -2.07 25.39 5.14
C ILE A 623 -0.98 24.31 5.28
N ASP A 624 -1.37 23.04 5.29
CA ASP A 624 -0.48 21.88 5.32
C ASP A 624 0.44 21.82 4.09
N LEU A 625 -0.09 22.13 2.90
CA LEU A 625 0.72 22.19 1.67
C LEU A 625 1.66 23.40 1.70
N LEU A 626 1.20 24.56 2.20
CA LEU A 626 2.08 25.74 2.35
C LEU A 626 3.22 25.49 3.34
N ILE A 627 2.99 24.74 4.42
CA ILE A 627 4.03 24.30 5.36
C ILE A 627 5.04 23.38 4.65
N GLN A 628 4.59 22.45 3.80
CA GLN A 628 5.51 21.59 3.04
C GLN A 628 6.35 22.39 2.03
N ARG A 629 5.70 23.32 1.31
CA ARG A 629 6.36 24.23 0.35
C ARG A 629 7.42 25.08 1.06
N SER A 630 7.08 25.67 2.20
CA SER A 630 8.02 26.48 2.98
C SER A 630 9.19 25.66 3.53
N GLY A 631 9.03 24.34 3.73
CA GLY A 631 10.11 23.42 4.09
C GLY A 631 11.21 23.25 3.03
N ARG A 632 11.06 23.85 1.84
CA ARG A 632 12.08 23.94 0.77
C ARG A 632 12.83 25.29 0.78
N LEU A 633 12.33 26.29 1.51
CA LEU A 633 13.07 27.53 1.74
C LEU A 633 14.22 27.28 2.70
N GLN A 634 15.41 27.70 2.28
CA GLN A 634 16.65 27.61 3.05
C GLN A 634 16.85 26.23 3.69
N ARG A 635 16.70 25.20 2.85
CA ARG A 635 16.66 23.82 3.31
C ARG A 635 18.00 23.33 3.86
N HIS A 636 19.10 23.83 3.33
CA HIS A 636 20.45 23.54 3.80
C HIS A 636 21.11 24.83 4.27
N ILE A 637 21.92 24.74 5.32
CA ILE A 637 22.63 25.90 5.88
C ILE A 637 23.68 26.37 4.86
N ARG A 638 23.59 27.63 4.44
CA ARG A 638 24.48 28.22 3.44
C ARG A 638 25.11 29.55 3.89
N ASP A 639 26.23 29.91 3.26
CA ASP A 639 26.88 31.21 3.44
C ASP A 639 26.14 32.33 2.67
N ARG A 640 26.56 33.60 2.84
CA ARG A 640 25.96 34.74 2.13
C ARG A 640 26.01 34.65 0.59
N ARG A 641 26.87 33.79 0.04
CA ARG A 641 27.05 33.57 -1.39
C ARG A 641 26.29 32.32 -1.86
N GLY A 642 25.50 31.68 -0.99
CA GLY A 642 24.72 30.49 -1.30
C GLY A 642 25.52 29.19 -1.31
N ARG A 643 26.76 29.16 -0.78
CA ARG A 643 27.57 27.94 -0.71
C ARG A 643 27.24 27.12 0.53
N LEU A 644 27.30 25.81 0.42
CA LEU A 644 26.95 24.90 1.51
C LEU A 644 27.90 25.07 2.71
N LYS A 645 27.35 25.21 3.92
CA LYS A 645 28.10 25.21 5.18
C LYS A 645 27.86 23.93 5.96
N ILE A 646 28.92 23.40 6.56
CA ILE A 646 28.84 22.27 7.49
C ILE A 646 28.66 22.85 8.90
N GLY A 647 27.41 23.12 9.28
CA GLY A 647 27.04 23.64 10.59
C GLY A 647 27.07 25.17 10.74
N GLY A 648 26.64 25.65 11.91
CA GLY A 648 26.42 27.07 12.20
C GLY A 648 25.03 27.55 11.74
N GLU A 649 24.80 28.86 11.79
CA GLU A 649 23.58 29.48 11.28
C GLU A 649 23.69 29.78 9.78
N ASP A 650 22.53 29.82 9.12
CA ASP A 650 22.42 30.28 7.74
C ASP A 650 22.71 31.78 7.68
N GLU A 651 23.55 32.20 6.75
CA GLU A 651 23.97 33.60 6.65
C GLU A 651 23.14 34.40 5.63
N ARG A 652 22.20 33.75 4.94
CA ARG A 652 21.25 34.42 4.04
C ARG A 652 20.25 35.24 4.86
N ALA A 653 19.58 36.17 4.19
CA ALA A 653 18.49 36.92 4.81
C ALA A 653 17.36 35.98 5.24
N ALA A 654 16.58 36.34 6.26
CA ALA A 654 15.50 35.49 6.75
C ALA A 654 14.54 35.05 5.61
N PRO A 655 14.15 33.78 5.55
CA PRO A 655 13.38 33.25 4.43
C PRO A 655 11.99 33.87 4.38
N GLN A 656 11.54 34.18 3.16
CA GLN A 656 10.22 34.74 2.92
C GLN A 656 9.44 33.88 1.91
N LEU A 657 8.23 33.46 2.31
CA LEU A 657 7.25 32.85 1.41
C LEU A 657 6.25 33.92 0.98
N LEU A 658 6.25 34.22 -0.31
CA LEU A 658 5.30 35.13 -0.93
C LEU A 658 4.10 34.34 -1.46
N ILE A 659 2.90 34.69 -1.02
CA ILE A 659 1.68 33.99 -1.41
C ILE A 659 0.91 34.84 -2.40
N LEU A 660 0.73 34.34 -3.62
CA LEU A 660 -0.23 34.88 -4.56
C LEU A 660 -1.64 34.47 -4.10
N ALA A 661 -2.42 35.45 -3.68
CA ALA A 661 -3.78 35.27 -3.20
C ALA A 661 -4.66 36.44 -3.64
N PRO A 662 -5.99 36.25 -3.73
CA PRO A 662 -6.88 37.39 -3.85
C PRO A 662 -6.72 38.32 -2.65
N GLU A 663 -7.12 39.58 -2.82
CA GLU A 663 -7.16 40.54 -1.72
C GLU A 663 -7.97 39.99 -0.54
N TRP A 664 -7.52 40.33 0.67
CA TRP A 664 -8.17 39.86 1.89
C TRP A 664 -9.53 40.53 2.06
N ASP A 665 -10.54 39.70 2.26
CA ASP A 665 -11.90 40.12 2.57
C ASP A 665 -12.39 39.33 3.79
N GLU A 666 -12.88 40.03 4.81
CA GLU A 666 -13.47 39.41 6.00
C GLU A 666 -14.81 38.72 5.69
N ALA A 667 -15.51 39.15 4.64
CA ALA A 667 -16.80 38.62 4.20
C ALA A 667 -16.81 38.33 2.69
N PRO A 668 -16.02 37.36 2.20
CA PRO A 668 -15.84 37.16 0.77
C PRO A 668 -17.13 36.75 0.06
N GLN A 669 -17.24 37.22 -1.18
CA GLN A 669 -18.27 36.75 -2.12
C GLN A 669 -17.95 35.35 -2.65
N GLU A 670 -18.93 34.68 -3.25
CA GLU A 670 -18.80 33.30 -3.77
C GLU A 670 -17.66 33.16 -4.80
N GLU A 671 -17.42 34.20 -5.60
CA GLU A 671 -16.42 34.21 -6.66
C GLU A 671 -15.02 34.64 -6.20
N TRP A 672 -14.82 34.93 -4.91
CA TRP A 672 -13.58 35.52 -4.35
C TRP A 672 -12.29 34.83 -4.83
N LEU A 673 -12.27 33.49 -4.82
CA LEU A 673 -11.12 32.74 -5.31
C LEU A 673 -11.13 32.55 -6.83
N THR A 674 -12.31 32.33 -7.41
CA THR A 674 -12.46 32.00 -8.84
C THR A 674 -12.13 33.18 -9.74
N SER A 675 -12.40 34.40 -9.28
CA SER A 675 -12.12 35.64 -10.01
C SER A 675 -10.61 35.90 -10.17
N ALA A 676 -9.82 35.59 -9.15
CA ALA A 676 -8.37 35.81 -9.15
C ALA A 676 -7.56 34.55 -9.55
N LEU A 677 -8.00 33.36 -9.13
CA LEU A 677 -7.26 32.11 -9.27
C LEU A 677 -8.18 30.95 -9.70
N ARG A 678 -8.81 31.08 -10.87
CA ARG A 678 -9.79 30.13 -11.44
C ARG A 678 -9.33 28.66 -11.38
N ASN A 679 -8.10 28.38 -11.79
CA ASN A 679 -7.60 27.00 -11.82
C ASN A 679 -7.31 26.46 -10.40
N SER A 680 -6.85 27.31 -9.48
CA SER A 680 -6.69 26.93 -8.06
C SER A 680 -8.03 26.58 -7.42
N ALA A 681 -9.10 27.33 -7.76
CA ALA A 681 -10.45 27.06 -7.28
C ALA A 681 -11.01 25.70 -7.75
N TYR A 682 -10.55 25.21 -8.90
CA TYR A 682 -10.87 23.88 -9.40
C TYR A 682 -10.08 22.78 -8.68
N VAL A 683 -8.78 23.01 -8.47
CA VAL A 683 -7.88 22.04 -7.80
C VAL A 683 -8.27 21.86 -6.32
N TYR A 684 -8.61 22.95 -5.63
CA TYR A 684 -9.02 22.93 -4.23
C TYR A 684 -10.49 23.38 -4.09
N PRO A 685 -11.45 22.46 -4.07
CA PRO A 685 -12.88 22.81 -4.09
C PRO A 685 -13.40 23.36 -2.75
N ASP A 686 -12.68 23.17 -1.64
CA ASP A 686 -13.04 23.73 -0.33
C ASP A 686 -12.42 25.12 -0.16
N HIS A 687 -13.10 26.13 -0.71
CA HIS A 687 -12.62 27.52 -0.66
C HIS A 687 -12.59 28.08 0.76
N GLY A 688 -13.40 27.53 1.69
CA GLY A 688 -13.39 27.91 3.10
C GLY A 688 -12.05 27.60 3.78
N ARG A 689 -11.41 26.48 3.43
CA ARG A 689 -10.06 26.15 3.93
C ARG A 689 -8.99 27.13 3.44
N LEU A 690 -9.08 27.57 2.19
CA LEU A 690 -8.15 28.54 1.62
C LEU A 690 -8.31 29.91 2.28
N TRP A 691 -9.54 30.33 2.53
CA TRP A 691 -9.82 31.55 3.30
C TRP A 691 -9.30 31.47 4.74
N LEU A 692 -9.56 30.37 5.45
CA LEU A 692 -9.02 30.14 6.80
C LEU A 692 -7.48 30.13 6.81
N THR A 693 -6.87 29.58 5.76
CA THR A 693 -5.40 29.59 5.59
C THR A 693 -4.89 31.02 5.45
N GLN A 694 -5.52 31.85 4.62
CA GLN A 694 -5.13 33.26 4.50
C GLN A 694 -5.32 34.02 5.81
N ARG A 695 -6.43 33.79 6.52
CA ARG A 695 -6.73 34.41 7.81
C ARG A 695 -5.66 34.12 8.85
N VAL A 696 -5.35 32.84 9.09
CA VAL A 696 -4.41 32.44 10.15
C VAL A 696 -2.99 32.93 9.83
N LEU A 697 -2.57 32.86 8.56
CA LEU A 697 -1.24 33.35 8.16
C LEU A 697 -1.13 34.88 8.28
N ARG A 698 -2.20 35.65 8.04
CA ARG A 698 -2.21 37.09 8.30
C ARG A 698 -2.11 37.42 9.80
N GLN A 699 -2.73 36.61 10.66
CA GLN A 699 -2.65 36.79 12.11
C GLN A 699 -1.28 36.42 12.68
N GLN A 700 -0.67 35.35 12.18
CA GLN A 700 0.63 34.87 12.66
C GLN A 700 1.82 35.62 12.04
N GLY A 701 1.69 36.11 10.79
CA GLY A 701 2.73 36.81 10.04
C GLY A 701 3.92 35.94 9.59
N ALA A 702 4.08 34.76 10.17
CA ALA A 702 5.14 33.80 9.85
C ALA A 702 4.66 32.36 10.09
N ILE A 703 5.27 31.40 9.39
CA ILE A 703 5.19 29.98 9.72
C ILE A 703 6.39 29.64 10.60
N ARG A 704 6.14 29.38 11.88
CA ARG A 704 7.18 28.96 12.85
C ARG A 704 7.03 27.48 13.14
N MET A 705 8.00 26.68 12.76
CA MET A 705 8.03 25.24 13.00
C MET A 705 9.13 24.95 14.02
N PRO A 706 8.86 24.19 15.10
CA PRO A 706 7.64 23.43 15.39
C PRO A 706 6.48 24.25 16.02
N GLN A 707 6.74 25.44 16.56
CA GLN A 707 5.87 26.08 17.56
C GLN A 707 4.46 26.41 17.09
N SER A 708 4.27 26.83 15.84
CA SER A 708 2.96 27.19 15.28
C SER A 708 2.31 26.05 14.47
N ALA A 709 2.96 24.89 14.35
CA ALA A 709 2.53 23.82 13.44
C ALA A 709 1.08 23.40 13.70
N ARG A 710 0.77 23.13 14.97
CA ARG A 710 -0.54 22.63 15.38
C ARG A 710 -1.60 23.73 15.37
N LEU A 711 -1.29 24.91 15.88
CA LEU A 711 -2.16 26.09 15.76
C LEU A 711 -2.61 26.35 14.32
N LEU A 712 -1.68 26.32 13.36
CA LEU A 712 -1.95 26.54 11.93
C LEU A 712 -2.90 25.48 11.37
N ILE A 713 -2.66 24.21 11.68
CA ILE A 713 -3.45 23.07 11.21
C ILE A 713 -4.84 23.07 11.85
N GLU A 714 -4.93 23.23 13.17
CA GLU A 714 -6.20 23.27 13.91
C GLU A 714 -7.06 24.48 13.52
N SER A 715 -6.46 25.62 13.18
CA SER A 715 -7.19 26.81 12.72
C SER A 715 -7.92 26.59 11.41
N VAL A 716 -7.40 25.71 10.53
CA VAL A 716 -7.99 25.40 9.22
C VAL A 716 -8.88 24.15 9.29
N TYR A 717 -8.46 23.12 10.03
CA TYR A 717 -9.09 21.80 10.03
C TYR A 717 -9.90 21.47 11.29
N GLY A 718 -9.59 22.07 12.44
CA GLY A 718 -10.12 21.72 13.76
C GLY A 718 -11.57 22.16 14.02
N GLY A 719 -12.24 22.77 13.05
CA GLY A 719 -13.67 23.13 13.13
C GLY A 719 -14.03 24.23 14.15
N ARG A 720 -13.04 24.84 14.82
CA ARG A 720 -13.25 25.91 15.81
C ARG A 720 -13.76 27.22 15.21
N TYR A 721 -13.43 27.50 13.94
CA TYR A 721 -13.77 28.76 13.28
C TYR A 721 -14.93 28.61 12.31
N ARG A 722 -15.96 29.45 12.48
CA ARG A 722 -17.08 29.59 11.55
C ARG A 722 -16.73 30.61 10.47
N TYR A 723 -17.08 30.31 9.23
CA TYR A 723 -16.97 31.19 8.07
C TYR A 723 -18.34 31.40 7.43
N SER A 724 -18.41 32.26 6.41
CA SER A 724 -19.66 32.69 5.76
C SER A 724 -20.53 31.52 5.26
N ARG A 725 -21.83 31.79 5.07
CA ARG A 725 -22.81 30.81 4.58
C ARG A 725 -22.44 30.23 3.20
N TRP A 726 -21.77 31.00 2.35
CA TRP A 726 -21.31 30.60 1.02
C TRP A 726 -20.21 29.54 1.09
N PHE A 727 -19.21 29.74 1.93
CA PHE A 727 -18.19 28.72 2.16
C PHE A 727 -18.75 27.47 2.85
N SER A 728 -19.83 27.61 3.61
CA SER A 728 -20.55 26.44 4.15
C SER A 728 -21.21 25.62 3.04
N GLN A 729 -21.68 26.25 1.96
CA GLN A 729 -22.21 25.56 0.76
C GLN A 729 -21.11 24.94 -0.09
N SER A 730 -19.98 25.62 -0.32
CA SER A 730 -18.85 25.04 -1.04
C SER A 730 -18.25 23.84 -0.28
N ARG A 731 -18.10 23.96 1.05
CA ARG A 731 -17.75 22.84 1.93
C ARG A 731 -18.81 21.74 1.88
N ALA A 732 -20.10 22.05 1.93
CA ALA A 732 -21.16 21.03 1.85
C ALA A 732 -21.19 20.32 0.48
N SER A 733 -20.85 21.02 -0.61
CA SER A 733 -20.72 20.44 -1.95
C SER A 733 -19.47 19.55 -2.06
N ALA A 734 -18.32 20.01 -1.55
CA ALA A 734 -17.09 19.23 -1.49
C ALA A 734 -17.24 17.99 -0.59
N VAL A 735 -17.75 18.17 0.63
CA VAL A 735 -18.10 17.09 1.56
C VAL A 735 -19.18 16.20 0.98
N GLY A 736 -20.17 16.73 0.26
CA GLY A 736 -21.20 15.97 -0.42
C GLY A 736 -20.63 15.06 -1.52
N LYS A 737 -19.71 15.57 -2.35
CA LYS A 737 -18.97 14.75 -3.34
C LYS A 737 -18.09 13.69 -2.68
N ILE A 738 -17.40 14.03 -1.59
CA ILE A 738 -16.59 13.09 -0.81
C ILE A 738 -17.49 12.03 -0.16
N LEU A 739 -18.63 12.43 0.41
CA LEU A 739 -19.61 11.53 1.01
C LEU A 739 -20.22 10.62 -0.03
N LEU A 740 -20.58 11.12 -1.21
CA LEU A 740 -21.03 10.32 -2.35
C LEU A 740 -19.94 9.31 -2.76
N ARG A 741 -18.70 9.73 -2.95
CA ARG A 741 -17.56 8.82 -3.24
C ARG A 741 -17.33 7.79 -2.11
N SER A 742 -17.50 8.19 -0.85
CA SER A 742 -17.34 7.31 0.32
C SER A 742 -18.53 6.34 0.49
N ARG A 743 -19.75 6.75 0.14
CA ARG A 743 -20.96 5.92 0.11
C ARG A 743 -20.97 4.97 -1.06
N VAL A 744 -20.30 5.31 -2.17
CA VAL A 744 -19.97 4.33 -3.22
C VAL A 744 -18.98 3.30 -2.69
N CYS A 745 -18.10 3.66 -1.76
CA CYS A 745 -17.11 2.74 -1.19
C CYS A 745 -17.68 1.83 -0.09
N SER A 746 -18.65 2.27 0.72
CA SER A 746 -19.17 1.48 1.85
C SER A 746 -19.87 0.16 1.49
N PRO A 747 -20.71 0.06 0.43
CA PRO A 747 -21.25 -1.21 -0.05
C PRO A 747 -20.31 -1.94 -1.04
N ASN A 748 -19.22 -1.28 -1.46
CA ASN A 748 -18.24 -1.87 -2.38
C ASN A 748 -16.99 -2.37 -1.65
N ALA A 749 -16.69 -1.94 -0.43
CA ALA A 749 -15.62 -2.53 0.36
C ALA A 749 -16.04 -3.96 0.72
N PRO A 750 -15.15 -4.97 0.56
CA PRO A 750 -15.47 -6.31 1.00
C PRO A 750 -15.86 -6.28 2.48
N GLU A 751 -16.97 -6.92 2.85
CA GLU A 751 -17.32 -7.16 4.25
C GLU A 751 -16.33 -8.19 4.80
N LEU A 752 -15.12 -7.75 5.12
CA LEU A 752 -14.04 -8.62 5.61
C LEU A 752 -14.42 -9.33 6.92
N GLN A 753 -15.42 -8.81 7.65
CA GLN A 753 -16.02 -9.46 8.83
C GLN A 753 -16.91 -10.65 8.48
N ALA A 754 -17.55 -10.66 7.30
CA ALA A 754 -18.44 -11.73 6.89
C ALA A 754 -17.69 -12.98 6.40
N GLY A 755 -16.40 -12.83 6.04
CA GLY A 755 -15.64 -13.87 5.33
C GLY A 755 -15.82 -13.79 3.81
N ILE A 756 -15.29 -14.78 3.10
CA ILE A 756 -15.40 -14.91 1.62
C ILE A 756 -16.78 -15.40 1.19
#